data_AF-A0AAU2X8P1-F1
#
_entry.id   AF-A0AAU2X8P1-F1
#
_cell.length_a   1.000
_cell.length_b   1.000
_cell.length_c   1.000
_cell.angle_alpha   90.00
_cell.angle_beta   90.00
_cell.angle_gamma   90.00
#
_symmetry.space_group_name_H-M   'P 1'
#
loop_
_entity.id
_entity.type
_entity.pdbx_description
1 polymer ?
#
loop_
_entity_poly.entity_id
_entity_poly.type
_entity_poly.pdbx_seq_one_letter_code
_entity_poly.pdbx_strand_id
1 'polypeptide(L)'
;MNTSAPSRRPPSPCPVCTHPGGDGAEGCPGCGRLPAPGGADHAENSDGPRKLTMRQDVRAAVRVGADGLRQGDHRVLKALLQHCRGLDRLSEDARTRLVESEQDAVARAERGARARRRPYGAPEAAAARLAAGETDRLVLVETGPEGFATCTLTASPVGVVTAGPVVRNVREWSDAVPSTGVRSRAEMLFLAAGGVGLKGAPPDPDTLLAWARELVHPSEGEASGRFTEHVLIHRRANWLLPDLFAAAVRRIAPPVSEFIAEPGSPDLADRADALSAGVPLRRSYHLALASVAAPGGRVSVTYVELFPVGTAVRRGLPVETSVPVARPHGRSGPAALPVVVRGAGPDREWSELTVASADIPVPGEAVVVASLERPGRVRLRVRGAGADSAQAGSWPQSWAELSASLPSHHNTDVGADVMVAVELGGAAEVVAQRLEVVRTLAHALRVGVGVHAGGAPGHAGAARLAAVGYADHSDNRRQADDPCQTAGFTSPGTLMATVQDWHATPVVDQFAAPVEDALHRALQFDWRPGAQRVLVVVGSRPAGLTTRVGSVVHARVCPGRLDWTEALTELRARGIRTVAMVDEPAWMTQSDPAIPRDNTRRMWQQLGADGRFTLGSAAHLRSLADLVVPAASAELVLPVRAPGRQHDRADPPAY
;
A
#
# COMPACT_ATOMS: atom_id res chain seq x y z
N MET A 1 -70.81 19.34 33.71
CA MET A 1 -70.19 20.01 32.55
C MET A 1 -69.65 18.93 31.63
N ASN A 2 -70.40 18.59 30.58
CA ASN A 2 -70.02 17.58 29.59
C ASN A 2 -69.23 18.27 28.46
N THR A 3 -67.93 18.01 28.38
CA THR A 3 -67.10 18.38 27.23
C THR A 3 -67.31 17.35 26.12
N SER A 4 -68.15 17.68 25.15
CA SER A 4 -68.31 16.98 23.89
C SER A 4 -67.00 17.03 23.10
N ALA A 5 -66.39 15.86 22.86
CA ALA A 5 -65.25 15.72 21.94
C ALA A 5 -65.65 16.15 20.53
N PRO A 6 -64.80 16.91 19.80
CA PRO A 6 -65.11 17.31 18.44
C PRO A 6 -65.21 16.08 17.54
N SER A 7 -66.37 15.91 16.90
CA SER A 7 -66.61 14.98 15.80
C SER A 7 -65.52 15.17 14.74
N ARG A 8 -64.58 14.23 14.65
CA ARG A 8 -63.63 14.17 13.53
C ARG A 8 -64.44 13.82 12.28
N ARG A 9 -64.66 14.80 11.40
CA ARG A 9 -65.18 14.53 10.05
C ARG A 9 -64.33 13.42 9.42
N PRO A 10 -64.96 12.43 8.75
CA PRO A 10 -64.21 11.45 7.98
C PRO A 10 -63.36 12.22 6.95
N PRO A 11 -62.09 11.82 6.76
CA PRO A 11 -61.17 12.64 5.98
C PRO A 11 -61.59 12.58 4.50
N SER A 12 -61.81 13.75 3.89
CA SER A 12 -62.26 13.87 2.51
C SER A 12 -61.23 13.24 1.55
N PRO A 13 -61.68 12.60 0.46
CA PRO A 13 -60.78 12.11 -0.57
C PRO A 13 -60.03 13.28 -1.20
N CYS A 14 -58.79 13.05 -1.62
CA CYS A 14 -57.98 14.08 -2.26
C CYS A 14 -58.70 14.64 -3.50
N PRO A 15 -58.83 15.96 -3.67
CA PRO A 15 -59.45 16.55 -4.85
C PRO A 15 -58.64 16.40 -6.15
N VAL A 16 -57.43 15.84 -6.10
CA VAL A 16 -56.53 15.66 -7.26
C VAL A 16 -56.50 14.20 -7.75
N CYS A 17 -56.38 13.24 -6.84
CA CYS A 17 -56.28 11.81 -7.18
C CYS A 17 -57.34 10.94 -6.52
N THR A 18 -58.32 11.53 -5.83
CA THR A 18 -59.42 10.85 -5.14
C THR A 18 -59.01 9.88 -4.03
N HIS A 19 -57.72 9.87 -3.65
CA HIS A 19 -57.21 8.99 -2.60
C HIS A 19 -57.94 9.24 -1.27
N PRO A 20 -58.45 8.20 -0.60
CA PRO A 20 -59.20 8.34 0.65
C PRO A 20 -58.33 8.99 1.73
N GLY A 21 -58.89 10.00 2.40
CA GLY A 21 -58.22 10.74 3.47
C GLY A 21 -57.08 11.69 3.06
N GLY A 22 -57.01 12.07 1.79
CA GLY A 22 -55.92 12.88 1.23
C GLY A 22 -56.07 14.42 1.31
N ASP A 23 -57.00 14.95 2.09
CA ASP A 23 -57.22 16.40 2.25
C ASP A 23 -56.61 16.97 3.56
N GLY A 24 -55.68 16.23 4.18
CA GLY A 24 -55.01 16.63 5.41
C GLY A 24 -53.99 17.76 5.25
N ALA A 25 -53.63 18.40 6.38
CA ALA A 25 -52.69 19.53 6.44
C ALA A 25 -51.25 19.20 5.99
N GLU A 26 -50.89 17.92 5.85
CA GLU A 26 -49.58 17.46 5.41
C GLU A 26 -49.53 17.19 3.89
N GLY A 27 -50.69 17.26 3.21
CA GLY A 27 -50.84 16.93 1.79
C GLY A 27 -51.40 15.53 1.54
N CYS A 28 -51.67 15.21 0.27
CA CYS A 28 -52.21 13.91 -0.12
C CYS A 28 -51.10 12.87 -0.31
N PRO A 29 -51.14 11.72 0.39
CA PRO A 29 -50.15 10.64 0.21
C PRO A 29 -50.27 9.92 -1.14
N GLY A 30 -51.44 9.94 -1.80
CA GLY A 30 -51.62 9.28 -3.09
C GLY A 30 -51.00 10.02 -4.28
N CYS A 31 -51.08 11.36 -4.31
CA CYS A 31 -50.53 12.16 -5.43
C CYS A 31 -49.53 13.23 -5.01
N GLY A 32 -49.13 13.26 -3.74
CA GLY A 32 -48.18 14.22 -3.17
C GLY A 32 -48.63 15.67 -3.30
N ARG A 33 -49.95 15.92 -3.36
CA ARG A 33 -50.51 17.27 -3.35
C ARG A 33 -50.11 17.93 -2.04
N LEU A 34 -49.25 18.94 -2.08
CA LEU A 34 -49.00 19.81 -0.92
C LEU A 34 -50.20 20.75 -0.71
N PRO A 35 -50.54 21.09 0.54
CA PRO A 35 -51.55 22.12 0.80
C PRO A 35 -51.15 23.43 0.12
N ALA A 36 -52.13 24.18 -0.38
CA ALA A 36 -51.84 25.52 -0.86
C ALA A 36 -51.29 26.37 0.29
N PRO A 37 -50.17 27.09 0.11
CA PRO A 37 -49.69 28.02 1.11
C PRO A 37 -50.63 29.23 1.11
N GLY A 38 -51.54 29.30 2.08
CA GLY A 38 -52.55 30.36 2.19
C GLY A 38 -53.92 29.77 2.54
N GLY A 39 -54.43 30.13 3.73
CA GLY A 39 -55.59 29.52 4.36
C GLY A 39 -56.92 29.66 3.61
N ALA A 40 -57.81 28.74 3.95
CA ALA A 40 -59.29 28.73 3.99
C ALA A 40 -60.17 29.46 2.93
N ASP A 41 -59.71 30.45 2.18
CA ASP A 41 -60.59 31.35 1.39
C ASP A 41 -60.80 30.92 -0.08
N HIS A 42 -60.67 29.62 -0.38
CA HIS A 42 -60.90 29.08 -1.73
C HIS A 42 -62.05 28.07 -1.81
N ALA A 43 -62.87 27.97 -0.76
CA ALA A 43 -63.93 26.97 -0.67
C ALA A 43 -65.15 27.20 -1.60
N GLU A 44 -65.28 28.35 -2.27
CA GLU A 44 -66.50 28.68 -3.02
C GLU A 44 -66.42 28.57 -4.56
N ASN A 45 -65.32 28.08 -5.14
CA ASN A 45 -65.25 27.84 -6.60
C ASN A 45 -65.31 26.35 -6.92
N SER A 46 -66.40 25.90 -7.55
CA SER A 46 -66.60 24.53 -8.06
C SER A 46 -65.53 24.09 -9.09
N ASP A 47 -64.74 25.04 -9.60
CA ASP A 47 -63.57 24.81 -10.47
C ASP A 47 -62.23 24.61 -9.71
N GLY A 48 -62.20 24.79 -8.39
CA GLY A 48 -61.00 24.68 -7.55
C GLY A 48 -60.27 23.34 -7.70
N PRO A 49 -60.95 22.18 -7.56
CA PRO A 49 -60.35 20.86 -7.74
C PRO A 49 -59.76 20.64 -9.15
N ARG A 50 -60.47 21.11 -10.19
CA ARG A 50 -60.03 21.00 -11.59
C ARG A 50 -58.79 21.83 -11.87
N LYS A 51 -58.77 23.08 -11.42
CA LYS A 51 -57.60 23.97 -11.54
C LYS A 51 -56.38 23.42 -10.80
N LEU A 52 -56.57 22.87 -9.60
CA LEU A 52 -55.49 22.24 -8.83
C LEU A 52 -54.89 21.03 -9.56
N THR A 53 -55.76 20.19 -10.13
CA THR A 53 -55.38 19.00 -10.89
C THR A 53 -54.58 19.37 -12.15
N MET A 54 -55.04 20.38 -12.90
CA MET A 54 -54.32 20.90 -14.06
C MET A 54 -52.94 21.46 -13.69
N ARG A 55 -52.85 22.26 -12.62
CA ARG A 55 -51.56 22.82 -12.15
C ARG A 55 -50.58 21.73 -11.73
N GLN A 56 -51.06 20.66 -11.08
CA GLN A 56 -50.21 19.53 -10.70
C GLN A 56 -49.67 18.79 -11.94
N ASP A 57 -50.51 18.51 -12.93
CA ASP A 57 -50.09 17.89 -14.18
C ASP A 57 -49.07 18.80 -14.92
N VAL A 58 -49.32 20.11 -15.01
CA VAL A 58 -48.36 21.06 -15.62
C VAL A 58 -47.04 21.09 -14.85
N ARG A 59 -47.04 21.08 -13.51
CA ARG A 59 -45.81 20.99 -12.70
C ARG A 59 -45.04 19.72 -12.99
N ALA A 60 -45.71 18.58 -13.12
CA ALA A 60 -45.08 17.32 -13.46
C ALA A 60 -44.45 17.38 -14.86
N ALA A 61 -45.18 17.87 -15.86
CA ALA A 61 -44.64 18.10 -17.21
C ALA A 61 -43.42 19.03 -17.19
N VAL A 62 -43.47 20.11 -16.41
CA VAL A 62 -42.37 21.06 -16.23
C VAL A 62 -41.16 20.41 -15.55
N ARG A 63 -41.34 19.56 -14.53
CA ARG A 63 -40.24 18.83 -13.88
C ARG A 63 -39.52 17.90 -14.85
N VAL A 64 -40.28 17.12 -15.62
CA VAL A 64 -39.72 16.22 -16.64
C VAL A 64 -39.11 17.03 -17.79
N GLY A 65 -39.77 18.11 -18.19
CA GLY A 65 -39.27 19.05 -19.17
C GLY A 65 -37.94 19.65 -18.73
N ALA A 66 -37.80 20.14 -17.50
CA ALA A 66 -36.54 20.66 -16.96
C ALA A 66 -35.43 19.61 -16.87
N ASP A 67 -35.79 18.33 -16.74
CA ASP A 67 -34.87 17.19 -16.79
C ASP A 67 -34.38 16.94 -18.24
N GLY A 68 -35.31 16.89 -19.21
CA GLY A 68 -35.02 16.73 -20.64
C GLY A 68 -34.45 17.99 -21.31
N LEU A 69 -34.69 19.18 -20.77
CA LEU A 69 -34.14 20.46 -21.25
C LEU A 69 -32.65 20.59 -20.97
N ARG A 70 -32.14 19.91 -19.93
CA ARG A 70 -30.68 19.74 -19.74
C ARG A 70 -30.04 18.86 -20.81
N GLN A 71 -30.86 18.12 -21.57
CA GLN A 71 -30.48 17.34 -22.75
C GLN A 71 -30.93 18.04 -24.07
N GLY A 72 -31.48 19.26 -24.01
CA GLY A 72 -31.84 20.07 -25.18
C GLY A 72 -33.20 19.77 -25.82
N ASP A 73 -34.08 18.96 -25.22
CA ASP A 73 -35.31 18.52 -25.88
C ASP A 73 -36.59 19.24 -25.42
N HIS A 74 -36.86 20.41 -26.01
CA HIS A 74 -38.12 21.14 -25.83
C HIS A 74 -39.36 20.36 -26.32
N ARG A 75 -39.19 19.33 -27.16
CA ARG A 75 -40.31 18.54 -27.71
C ARG A 75 -40.95 17.66 -26.65
N VAL A 76 -40.17 17.18 -25.68
CA VAL A 76 -40.67 16.37 -24.55
C VAL A 76 -41.66 17.16 -23.71
N LEU A 77 -41.33 18.39 -23.32
CA LEU A 77 -42.25 19.24 -22.57
C LEU A 77 -43.54 19.50 -23.36
N LYS A 78 -43.43 19.83 -24.65
CA LYS A 78 -44.60 20.07 -25.51
C LYS A 78 -45.50 18.83 -25.62
N ALA A 79 -44.92 17.64 -25.76
CA ALA A 79 -45.66 16.39 -25.78
C ALA A 79 -46.36 16.12 -24.45
N LEU A 80 -45.69 16.30 -23.32
CA LEU A 80 -46.26 16.08 -21.98
C LEU A 80 -47.39 17.04 -21.64
N LEU A 81 -47.32 18.29 -22.12
CA LEU A 81 -48.41 19.25 -21.94
C LEU A 81 -49.72 18.80 -22.61
N GLN A 82 -49.67 17.99 -23.67
CA GLN A 82 -50.86 17.41 -24.31
C GLN A 82 -51.57 16.38 -23.41
N HIS A 83 -50.87 15.84 -22.40
CA HIS A 83 -51.43 14.88 -21.44
C HIS A 83 -51.99 15.55 -20.17
N CYS A 84 -51.83 16.87 -20.02
CA CYS A 84 -52.30 17.62 -18.85
C CYS A 84 -53.81 17.86 -18.91
N ARG A 85 -54.54 17.46 -17.86
CA ARG A 85 -56.00 17.59 -17.82
C ARG A 85 -56.45 19.04 -17.82
N GLY A 86 -57.36 19.39 -18.73
CA GLY A 86 -58.02 20.69 -18.80
C GLY A 86 -57.16 21.83 -19.37
N LEU A 87 -55.93 21.54 -19.80
CA LEU A 87 -55.02 22.52 -20.38
C LEU A 87 -55.47 22.99 -21.78
N ASP A 88 -56.15 22.11 -22.50
CA ASP A 88 -56.78 22.34 -23.82
C ASP A 88 -57.88 23.41 -23.80
N ARG A 89 -58.44 23.69 -22.62
CA ARG A 89 -59.51 24.68 -22.42
C ARG A 89 -58.99 26.10 -22.20
N LEU A 90 -57.68 26.29 -22.06
CA LEU A 90 -57.06 27.60 -21.91
C LEU A 90 -56.72 28.19 -23.28
N SER A 91 -56.77 29.52 -23.39
CA SER A 91 -56.16 30.20 -24.52
C SER A 91 -54.64 29.97 -24.53
N GLU A 92 -54.00 30.15 -25.68
CA GLU A 92 -52.56 29.97 -25.82
C GLU A 92 -51.76 30.85 -24.84
N ASP A 93 -52.14 32.14 -24.71
CA ASP A 93 -51.52 33.07 -23.75
C ASP A 93 -51.72 32.65 -22.29
N ALA A 94 -52.87 32.06 -21.95
CA ALA A 94 -53.14 31.58 -20.61
C ALA A 94 -52.33 30.30 -20.30
N ARG A 95 -52.18 29.42 -21.30
CA ARG A 95 -51.33 28.22 -21.21
C ARG A 95 -49.87 28.58 -21.02
N THR A 96 -49.33 29.52 -21.81
CA THR A 96 -47.93 29.98 -21.70
C THR A 96 -47.65 30.57 -20.33
N ARG A 97 -48.49 31.52 -19.87
CA ARG A 97 -48.36 32.12 -18.53
C ARG A 97 -48.44 31.10 -17.40
N LEU A 98 -49.29 30.07 -17.54
CA LEU A 98 -49.37 29.00 -16.57
C LEU A 98 -48.07 28.17 -16.53
N VAL A 99 -47.55 27.77 -17.69
CA VAL A 99 -46.30 26.99 -17.78
C VAL A 99 -45.13 27.77 -17.18
N GLU A 100 -44.97 29.05 -17.52
CA GLU A 100 -43.93 29.92 -16.95
C GLU A 100 -44.08 30.05 -15.42
N SER A 101 -45.30 30.29 -14.94
CA SER A 101 -45.58 30.36 -13.49
C SER A 101 -45.21 29.07 -12.76
N GLU A 102 -45.48 27.91 -13.36
CA GLU A 102 -45.13 26.63 -12.77
C GLU A 102 -43.65 26.27 -12.93
N GLN A 103 -42.96 26.72 -13.98
CA GLN A 103 -41.49 26.66 -14.09
C GLN A 103 -40.82 27.40 -12.94
N ASP A 104 -41.26 28.62 -12.68
CA ASP A 104 -40.78 29.40 -11.54
C ASP A 104 -41.10 28.73 -10.20
N ALA A 105 -42.29 28.16 -10.05
CA ALA A 105 -42.68 27.45 -8.84
C ALA A 105 -41.83 26.19 -8.60
N VAL A 106 -41.58 25.38 -9.65
CA VAL A 106 -40.70 24.20 -9.59
C VAL A 106 -39.29 24.62 -9.24
N ALA A 107 -38.73 25.63 -9.91
CA ALA A 107 -37.38 26.12 -9.63
C ALA A 107 -37.23 26.64 -8.20
N ARG A 108 -38.24 27.36 -7.67
CA ARG A 108 -38.27 27.79 -6.26
C ARG A 108 -38.35 26.60 -5.31
N ALA A 109 -39.20 25.62 -5.60
CA ALA A 109 -39.36 24.42 -4.77
C ALA A 109 -38.08 23.57 -4.73
N GLU A 110 -37.38 23.41 -5.86
CA GLU A 110 -36.10 22.70 -5.90
C GLU A 110 -35.02 23.42 -5.09
N ARG A 111 -34.89 24.75 -5.23
CA ARG A 111 -33.98 25.55 -4.40
C ARG A 111 -34.32 25.44 -2.91
N GLY A 112 -35.60 25.52 -2.57
CA GLY A 112 -36.09 25.37 -1.19
C GLY A 112 -35.81 23.97 -0.63
N ALA A 113 -36.04 22.91 -1.40
CA ALA A 113 -35.78 21.54 -0.97
C ALA A 113 -34.29 21.28 -0.74
N ARG A 114 -33.41 21.80 -1.62
CA ARG A 114 -31.96 21.76 -1.42
C ARG A 114 -31.51 22.52 -0.17
N ALA A 115 -32.12 23.67 0.12
CA ALA A 115 -31.80 24.44 1.32
C ALA A 115 -32.30 23.77 2.62
N ARG A 116 -33.46 23.08 2.56
CA ARG A 116 -34.08 22.41 3.73
C ARG A 116 -33.46 21.04 4.04
N ARG A 117 -33.06 20.28 3.02
CA ARG A 117 -32.34 19.01 3.20
C ARG A 117 -30.85 19.30 3.37
N ARG A 118 -30.49 19.91 4.50
CA ARG A 118 -29.11 19.85 5.01
C ARG A 118 -28.78 18.38 5.29
N PRO A 119 -27.56 17.91 4.99
CA PRO A 119 -27.16 16.54 5.29
C PRO A 119 -27.36 16.29 6.80
N TYR A 120 -28.29 15.39 7.14
CA TYR A 120 -28.33 14.81 8.48
C TYR A 120 -27.18 13.83 8.55
N GLY A 121 -26.17 14.08 9.39
CA GLY A 121 -25.01 13.20 9.48
C GLY A 121 -24.15 13.12 8.20
N ALA A 122 -22.87 12.83 8.37
CA ALA A 122 -21.97 12.58 7.26
C ALA A 122 -22.05 11.07 6.90
N PRO A 123 -22.31 10.66 5.64
CA PRO A 123 -22.26 9.25 5.26
C PRO A 123 -20.91 8.60 5.60
N GLU A 124 -19.84 9.39 5.65
CA GLU A 124 -18.50 9.01 6.12
C GLU A 124 -18.50 8.53 7.58
N ALA A 125 -19.32 9.13 8.45
CA ALA A 125 -19.44 8.70 9.84
C ALA A 125 -20.12 7.32 9.95
N ALA A 126 -21.12 7.03 9.09
CA ALA A 126 -21.75 5.72 9.03
C ALA A 126 -20.77 4.66 8.51
N ALA A 127 -19.99 4.99 7.47
CA ALA A 127 -18.95 4.10 6.96
C ALA A 127 -17.84 3.85 7.99
N ALA A 128 -17.49 4.84 8.82
CA ALA A 128 -16.55 4.69 9.93
C ALA A 128 -17.09 3.76 11.03
N ARG A 129 -18.39 3.86 11.38
CA ARG A 129 -19.05 2.93 12.30
C ARG A 129 -19.07 1.50 11.76
N LEU A 130 -19.30 1.34 10.47
CA LEU A 130 -19.23 0.04 9.78
C LEU A 130 -17.82 -0.56 9.89
N ALA A 131 -16.78 0.23 9.61
CA ALA A 131 -15.39 -0.21 9.78
C ALA A 131 -15.01 -0.51 11.23
N ALA A 132 -15.66 0.16 12.19
CA ALA A 132 -15.47 -0.09 13.62
C ALA A 132 -16.19 -1.35 14.12
N GLY A 133 -17.07 -1.95 13.33
CA GLY A 133 -17.93 -3.07 13.72
C GLY A 133 -19.10 -2.67 14.61
N GLU A 134 -19.46 -1.38 14.63
CA GLU A 134 -20.64 -0.88 15.38
C GLU A 134 -21.95 -1.12 14.62
N THR A 135 -21.85 -1.25 13.30
CA THR A 135 -22.92 -1.69 12.41
C THR A 135 -22.39 -2.80 11.53
N ASP A 136 -23.24 -3.76 11.17
CA ASP A 136 -22.86 -4.91 10.35
C ASP A 136 -22.90 -4.56 8.85
N ARG A 137 -23.77 -3.61 8.50
CA ARG A 137 -24.11 -3.29 7.13
C ARG A 137 -24.53 -1.83 6.98
N LEU A 138 -24.08 -1.20 5.90
CA LEU A 138 -24.54 0.12 5.49
C LEU A 138 -25.16 0.03 4.08
N VAL A 139 -26.46 0.31 3.97
CA VAL A 139 -27.19 0.27 2.70
C VAL A 139 -27.33 1.71 2.17
N LEU A 140 -26.71 1.95 1.02
CA LEU A 140 -26.91 3.17 0.25
C LEU A 140 -28.11 2.98 -0.67
N VAL A 141 -29.13 3.83 -0.54
CA VAL A 141 -30.35 3.80 -1.35
C VAL A 141 -30.42 5.07 -2.16
N GLU A 142 -30.29 4.96 -3.47
CA GLU A 142 -30.41 6.09 -4.38
C GLU A 142 -31.76 6.07 -5.08
N THR A 143 -32.58 7.10 -4.88
CA THR A 143 -33.86 7.27 -5.57
C THR A 143 -33.70 8.26 -6.72
N GLY A 144 -34.11 7.84 -7.92
CA GLY A 144 -34.04 8.63 -9.14
C GLY A 144 -35.36 8.72 -9.90
N PRO A 145 -35.36 9.43 -11.04
CA PRO A 145 -36.55 9.60 -11.88
C PRO A 145 -37.17 8.30 -12.38
N GLU A 146 -36.37 7.24 -12.52
CA GLU A 146 -36.75 5.99 -13.19
C GLU A 146 -36.98 4.82 -12.24
N GLY A 147 -36.41 4.89 -11.05
CA GLY A 147 -36.50 3.84 -10.04
C GLY A 147 -35.63 4.18 -8.85
N PHE A 148 -35.22 3.15 -8.12
CA PHE A 148 -34.21 3.26 -7.09
C PHE A 148 -33.11 2.22 -7.30
N ALA A 149 -31.92 2.50 -6.79
CA ALA A 149 -30.77 1.60 -6.80
C ALA A 149 -30.22 1.44 -5.38
N THR A 150 -29.64 0.28 -5.11
CA THR A 150 -29.04 -0.01 -3.80
C THR A 150 -27.60 -0.47 -3.93
N CYS A 151 -26.78 -0.08 -2.98
CA CYS A 151 -25.44 -0.63 -2.81
C CYS A 151 -25.22 -0.92 -1.33
N THR A 152 -24.80 -2.15 -1.04
CA THR A 152 -24.53 -2.60 0.32
C THR A 152 -23.05 -2.53 0.58
N LEU A 153 -22.65 -1.82 1.64
CA LEU A 153 -21.28 -1.84 2.15
C LEU A 153 -21.20 -2.79 3.35
N THR A 154 -20.11 -3.56 3.39
CA THR A 154 -19.76 -4.45 4.50
C THR A 154 -18.31 -4.20 4.93
N ALA A 155 -17.97 -4.49 6.19
CA ALA A 155 -16.58 -4.46 6.65
C ALA A 155 -16.03 -5.87 6.87
N SER A 156 -14.77 -6.08 6.50
CA SER A 156 -14.03 -7.28 6.90
C SER A 156 -13.65 -7.23 8.39
N PRO A 157 -13.19 -8.34 9.00
CA PRO A 157 -12.75 -8.36 10.40
C PRO A 157 -11.63 -7.36 10.74
N VAL A 158 -10.84 -6.94 9.75
CA VAL A 158 -9.78 -5.92 9.91
C VAL A 158 -10.27 -4.48 9.74
N GLY A 159 -11.58 -4.29 9.49
CA GLY A 159 -12.20 -2.98 9.31
C GLY A 159 -12.04 -2.40 7.90
N VAL A 160 -11.77 -3.24 6.90
CA VAL A 160 -11.75 -2.79 5.49
C VAL A 160 -13.18 -2.81 4.96
N VAL A 161 -13.68 -1.63 4.59
CA VAL A 161 -15.01 -1.48 4.00
C VAL A 161 -14.94 -1.79 2.51
N THR A 162 -15.80 -2.70 2.06
CA THR A 162 -15.97 -3.07 0.67
C THR A 162 -17.40 -2.78 0.22
N ALA A 163 -17.51 -2.25 -0.99
CA ALA A 163 -18.78 -2.18 -1.68
C ALA A 163 -19.10 -3.56 -2.26
N GLY A 164 -20.26 -4.10 -1.88
CA GLY A 164 -20.86 -5.21 -2.60
C GLY A 164 -21.22 -4.80 -4.03
N PRO A 165 -21.61 -5.75 -4.88
CA PRO A 165 -22.12 -5.41 -6.20
C PRO A 165 -23.24 -4.38 -6.04
N VAL A 166 -23.23 -3.36 -6.90
CA VAL A 166 -24.40 -2.49 -7.00
C VAL A 166 -25.52 -3.34 -7.54
N VAL A 167 -26.34 -3.83 -6.64
CA VAL A 167 -27.62 -4.39 -6.97
C VAL A 167 -28.46 -3.18 -7.33
N ARG A 168 -28.39 -2.80 -8.61
CA ARG A 168 -29.56 -2.20 -9.26
C ARG A 168 -30.62 -3.28 -9.17
N ASN A 169 -31.32 -3.36 -8.04
CA ASN A 169 -32.62 -3.98 -8.02
C ASN A 169 -33.41 -3.10 -8.97
N VAL A 170 -33.49 -3.57 -10.22
CA VAL A 170 -34.16 -2.95 -11.36
C VAL A 170 -35.65 -2.95 -11.05
N ARG A 171 -36.05 -2.20 -10.03
CA ARG A 171 -37.44 -1.85 -9.79
C ARG A 171 -37.59 -0.48 -10.36
N GLU A 172 -37.89 -0.50 -11.64
CA GLU A 172 -38.35 0.69 -12.31
C GLU A 172 -39.68 1.09 -11.68
N TRP A 173 -39.95 2.39 -11.63
CA TRP A 173 -41.23 2.85 -11.12
C TRP A 173 -42.42 2.28 -11.92
N SER A 174 -42.18 1.88 -13.18
CA SER A 174 -43.13 1.16 -14.03
C SER A 174 -43.68 -0.13 -13.38
N ASP A 175 -42.91 -0.80 -12.51
CA ASP A 175 -43.36 -2.01 -11.82
C ASP A 175 -44.29 -1.72 -10.63
N ALA A 176 -44.26 -0.50 -10.08
CA ALA A 176 -45.12 -0.05 -8.98
C ALA A 176 -46.38 0.67 -9.46
N VAL A 177 -46.46 0.98 -10.75
CA VAL A 177 -47.61 1.65 -11.36
C VAL A 177 -48.42 0.61 -12.15
N PRO A 178 -49.75 0.53 -11.98
CA PRO A 178 -50.56 -0.41 -12.75
C PRO A 178 -50.30 -0.30 -14.26
N SER A 179 -49.94 -1.42 -14.89
CA SER A 179 -49.39 -1.53 -16.25
C SER A 179 -50.33 -1.08 -17.39
N THR A 180 -51.56 -0.68 -17.09
CA THR A 180 -52.60 -0.45 -18.10
C THR A 180 -52.49 0.89 -18.84
N GLY A 181 -51.54 1.77 -18.49
CA GLY A 181 -51.52 3.16 -18.98
C GLY A 181 -50.23 3.73 -19.58
N VAL A 182 -49.05 3.18 -19.24
CA VAL A 182 -47.73 3.77 -19.55
C VAL A 182 -47.15 3.14 -20.82
N ARG A 183 -46.95 3.94 -21.88
CA ARG A 183 -46.48 3.48 -23.21
C ARG A 183 -45.13 4.07 -23.61
N SER A 184 -44.61 5.03 -22.84
CA SER A 184 -43.33 5.67 -23.10
C SER A 184 -42.59 6.05 -21.82
N ARG A 185 -41.27 6.19 -21.92
CA ARG A 185 -40.40 6.70 -20.84
C ARG A 185 -40.85 8.08 -20.35
N ALA A 186 -41.30 8.96 -21.24
CA ALA A 186 -41.79 10.28 -20.88
C ALA A 186 -43.07 10.24 -20.02
N GLU A 187 -44.01 9.34 -20.35
CA GLU A 187 -45.22 9.13 -19.53
C GLU A 187 -44.87 8.56 -18.14
N MET A 188 -43.88 7.66 -18.04
CA MET A 188 -43.39 7.14 -16.75
C MET A 188 -42.79 8.28 -15.91
N LEU A 189 -41.88 9.07 -16.49
CA LEU A 189 -41.28 10.21 -15.80
C LEU A 189 -42.33 11.23 -15.35
N PHE A 190 -43.38 11.45 -16.15
CA PHE A 190 -44.49 12.32 -15.81
C PHE A 190 -45.26 11.83 -14.58
N LEU A 191 -45.54 10.52 -14.51
CA LEU A 191 -46.14 9.88 -13.33
C LEU A 191 -45.23 9.95 -12.11
N ALA A 192 -43.94 9.66 -12.27
CA ALA A 192 -42.94 9.75 -11.20
C ALA A 192 -42.81 11.18 -10.65
N ALA A 193 -42.97 12.19 -11.51
CA ALA A 193 -43.01 13.61 -11.14
C ALA A 193 -44.36 14.04 -10.53
N GLY A 194 -45.36 13.17 -10.45
CA GLY A 194 -46.65 13.40 -9.79
C GLY A 194 -47.80 13.82 -10.71
N GLY A 195 -47.62 13.71 -12.03
CA GLY A 195 -48.68 13.96 -13.01
C GLY A 195 -49.56 12.72 -13.14
N VAL A 196 -50.87 12.87 -13.04
CA VAL A 196 -51.80 11.73 -13.16
C VAL A 196 -52.44 11.70 -14.56
N GLY A 197 -52.49 12.87 -15.22
CA GLY A 197 -52.95 13.02 -16.59
C GLY A 197 -54.36 12.46 -16.81
N LEU A 198 -54.72 12.23 -18.07
CA LEU A 198 -56.06 11.76 -18.46
C LEU A 198 -56.39 10.32 -18.00
N LYS A 199 -55.40 9.51 -17.58
CA LYS A 199 -55.52 8.06 -17.40
C LYS A 199 -55.56 7.57 -15.94
N GLY A 200 -55.34 8.45 -14.96
CA GLY A 200 -56.12 8.39 -13.71
C GLY A 200 -55.74 7.43 -12.58
N ALA A 201 -54.65 6.64 -12.63
CA ALA A 201 -54.28 5.79 -11.49
C ALA A 201 -53.04 6.33 -10.75
N PRO A 202 -53.15 6.74 -9.47
CA PRO A 202 -51.98 6.98 -8.64
C PRO A 202 -51.21 5.66 -8.40
N PRO A 203 -49.93 5.74 -8.02
CA PRO A 203 -49.16 4.56 -7.63
C PRO A 203 -49.75 3.88 -6.40
N ASP A 204 -49.62 2.56 -6.32
CA ASP A 204 -50.08 1.78 -5.17
C ASP A 204 -49.12 1.98 -3.97
N PRO A 205 -49.56 2.64 -2.88
CA PRO A 205 -48.71 2.87 -1.71
C PRO A 205 -48.28 1.56 -1.03
N ASP A 206 -49.08 0.50 -1.12
CA ASP A 206 -48.76 -0.78 -0.49
C ASP A 206 -47.63 -1.49 -1.23
N THR A 207 -47.58 -1.38 -2.55
CA THR A 207 -46.45 -1.84 -3.36
C THR A 207 -45.15 -1.13 -2.98
N LEU A 208 -45.16 0.22 -2.88
CA LEU A 208 -43.98 0.98 -2.46
C LEU A 208 -43.54 0.62 -1.03
N LEU A 209 -44.49 0.38 -0.14
CA LEU A 209 -44.22 -0.06 1.23
C LEU A 209 -43.62 -1.47 1.26
N ALA A 210 -44.11 -2.40 0.44
CA ALA A 210 -43.57 -3.74 0.32
C ALA A 210 -42.12 -3.71 -0.17
N TRP A 211 -41.83 -2.88 -1.18
CA TRP A 211 -40.47 -2.67 -1.69
C TRP A 211 -39.54 -2.09 -0.62
N ALA A 212 -40.02 -1.10 0.15
CA ALA A 212 -39.26 -0.52 1.25
C ALA A 212 -39.00 -1.54 2.37
N ARG A 213 -39.95 -2.44 2.67
CA ARG A 213 -39.76 -3.53 3.66
C ARG A 213 -38.72 -4.54 3.21
N GLU A 214 -38.78 -4.96 1.95
CA GLU A 214 -37.79 -5.88 1.36
C GLU A 214 -36.37 -5.30 1.41
N LEU A 215 -36.23 -3.99 1.20
CA LEU A 215 -34.96 -3.29 1.29
C LEU A 215 -34.40 -3.24 2.71
N VAL A 216 -35.25 -2.91 3.69
CA VAL A 216 -34.84 -2.73 5.10
C VAL A 216 -34.68 -4.07 5.83
N HIS A 217 -35.46 -5.07 5.44
CA HIS A 217 -35.47 -6.42 6.02
C HIS A 217 -35.31 -7.45 4.90
N PRO A 218 -34.09 -7.65 4.36
CA PRO A 218 -33.85 -8.75 3.43
C PRO A 218 -34.19 -10.08 4.12
N SER A 219 -34.85 -10.98 3.39
CA SER A 219 -35.44 -12.24 3.90
C SER A 219 -34.48 -13.10 4.74
N GLU A 220 -35.06 -13.86 5.69
CA GLU A 220 -34.47 -14.55 6.86
C GLU A 220 -33.34 -15.57 6.62
N GLY A 221 -32.74 -15.65 5.43
CA GLY A 221 -31.56 -16.48 5.14
C GLY A 221 -30.21 -15.83 5.48
N GLU A 222 -30.18 -14.51 5.72
CA GLU A 222 -28.97 -13.75 6.11
C GLU A 222 -28.97 -13.36 7.59
N ALA A 223 -29.51 -14.21 8.46
CA ALA A 223 -29.59 -13.96 9.90
C ALA A 223 -28.21 -14.10 10.58
N SER A 224 -27.67 -12.99 11.11
CA SER A 224 -27.10 -12.88 12.48
C SER A 224 -26.22 -11.63 12.70
N GLY A 225 -26.71 -10.43 12.35
CA GLY A 225 -26.10 -9.17 12.76
C GLY A 225 -27.17 -8.12 13.02
N ARG A 226 -27.16 -7.47 14.19
CA ARG A 226 -28.30 -6.71 14.74
C ARG A 226 -28.39 -5.25 14.30
N PHE A 227 -27.52 -4.73 13.43
CA PHE A 227 -27.61 -3.31 13.03
C PHE A 227 -27.34 -3.11 11.53
N THR A 228 -28.40 -2.73 10.78
CA THR A 228 -28.29 -2.24 9.40
C THR A 228 -28.61 -0.75 9.39
N GLU A 229 -27.68 0.05 8.91
CA GLU A 229 -27.86 1.49 8.74
C GLU A 229 -28.16 1.84 7.29
N HIS A 230 -28.87 2.95 7.07
CA HIS A 230 -29.38 3.33 5.76
C HIS A 230 -29.02 4.78 5.42
N VAL A 231 -28.52 5.01 4.21
CA VAL A 231 -28.28 6.34 3.65
C VAL A 231 -29.22 6.55 2.47
N LEU A 232 -30.06 7.57 2.54
CA LEU A 232 -30.97 7.95 1.46
C LEU A 232 -30.37 9.05 0.59
N ILE A 233 -30.23 8.77 -0.70
CA ILE A 233 -29.63 9.67 -1.70
C ILE A 233 -30.69 10.02 -2.73
N HIS A 234 -31.00 11.30 -2.86
CA HIS A 234 -32.04 11.78 -3.77
C HIS A 234 -31.41 12.40 -5.01
N ARG A 235 -31.60 11.83 -6.20
CA ARG A 235 -31.16 12.47 -7.46
C ARG A 235 -31.99 13.70 -7.80
N ARG A 236 -33.26 13.70 -7.41
CA ARG A 236 -34.22 14.79 -7.62
C ARG A 236 -35.03 15.03 -6.36
N ALA A 237 -35.40 16.28 -6.14
CA ALA A 237 -36.25 16.68 -5.02
C ALA A 237 -37.66 17.01 -5.52
N ASN A 238 -38.68 16.77 -4.68
CA ASN A 238 -40.08 17.06 -4.98
C ASN A 238 -40.64 16.24 -6.15
N TRP A 239 -40.16 15.01 -6.32
CA TRP A 239 -40.70 14.04 -7.26
C TRP A 239 -41.53 13.03 -6.48
N LEU A 240 -42.77 12.82 -6.91
CA LEU A 240 -43.76 12.08 -6.15
C LEU A 240 -43.29 10.68 -5.78
N LEU A 241 -42.93 9.85 -6.77
CA LEU A 241 -42.60 8.44 -6.53
C LEU A 241 -41.33 8.26 -5.68
N PRO A 242 -40.20 8.94 -6.00
CA PRO A 242 -39.03 8.97 -5.14
C PRO A 242 -39.34 9.41 -3.70
N ASP A 243 -40.13 10.48 -3.52
CA ASP A 243 -40.44 11.00 -2.20
C ASP A 243 -41.36 10.08 -1.40
N LEU A 244 -42.33 9.41 -2.04
CA LEU A 244 -43.20 8.42 -1.40
C LEU A 244 -42.41 7.18 -0.99
N PHE A 245 -41.56 6.67 -1.87
CA PHE A 245 -40.69 5.54 -1.54
C PHE A 245 -39.74 5.89 -0.40
N ALA A 246 -39.09 7.05 -0.44
CA ALA A 246 -38.24 7.50 0.65
C ALA A 246 -39.02 7.68 1.97
N ALA A 247 -40.26 8.18 1.91
CA ALA A 247 -41.13 8.25 3.09
C ALA A 247 -41.47 6.85 3.62
N ALA A 248 -41.72 5.88 2.75
CA ALA A 248 -41.93 4.49 3.13
C ALA A 248 -40.69 3.89 3.81
N VAL A 249 -39.48 4.14 3.28
CA VAL A 249 -38.22 3.73 3.92
C VAL A 249 -38.07 4.38 5.30
N ARG A 250 -38.25 5.71 5.41
CA ARG A 250 -38.17 6.44 6.71
C ARG A 250 -39.13 5.89 7.76
N ARG A 251 -40.31 5.43 7.33
CA ARG A 251 -41.33 4.87 8.23
C ARG A 251 -40.92 3.52 8.81
N ILE A 252 -40.13 2.74 8.07
CA ILE A 252 -39.66 1.43 8.52
C ILE A 252 -38.36 1.58 9.31
N ALA A 253 -37.38 2.30 8.77
CA ALA A 253 -36.10 2.57 9.41
C ALA A 253 -35.66 4.03 9.18
N PRO A 254 -35.36 4.79 10.25
CA PRO A 254 -34.84 6.14 10.11
C PRO A 254 -33.44 6.10 9.46
N PRO A 255 -33.19 6.88 8.39
CA PRO A 255 -31.88 6.91 7.76
C PRO A 255 -30.87 7.61 8.66
N VAL A 256 -29.64 7.10 8.68
CA VAL A 256 -28.52 7.74 9.40
C VAL A 256 -27.97 8.94 8.64
N SER A 257 -28.20 8.98 7.33
CA SER A 257 -27.95 10.16 6.52
C SER A 257 -28.93 10.28 5.35
N GLU A 258 -29.29 11.51 5.02
CA GLU A 258 -30.14 11.82 3.89
C GLU A 258 -29.70 13.13 3.22
N PHE A 259 -29.54 13.11 1.90
CA PHE A 259 -29.18 14.30 1.12
C PHE A 259 -29.63 14.22 -0.34
N ILE A 260 -29.58 15.37 -1.03
CA ILE A 260 -29.83 15.48 -2.47
C ILE A 260 -28.49 15.50 -3.20
N ALA A 261 -28.30 14.60 -4.16
CA ALA A 261 -27.11 14.54 -4.97
C ALA A 261 -27.01 15.74 -5.93
N GLU A 262 -25.80 16.28 -6.09
CA GLU A 262 -25.55 17.38 -7.03
C GLU A 262 -25.72 16.92 -8.49
N PRO A 263 -26.18 17.80 -9.40
CA PRO A 263 -26.18 17.48 -10.83
C PRO A 263 -24.78 17.11 -11.31
N GLY A 264 -24.65 15.99 -12.03
CA GLY A 264 -23.35 15.50 -12.51
C GLY A 264 -22.53 14.75 -11.46
N SER A 265 -23.06 14.56 -10.24
CA SER A 265 -22.39 13.74 -9.24
C SER A 265 -22.23 12.28 -9.71
N PRO A 266 -21.17 11.57 -9.27
CA PRO A 266 -20.91 10.18 -9.61
C PRO A 266 -22.12 9.27 -9.41
N ASP A 267 -22.11 8.13 -10.10
CA ASP A 267 -23.14 7.11 -9.91
C ASP A 267 -23.06 6.48 -8.50
N LEU A 268 -24.01 5.61 -8.17
CA LEU A 268 -24.05 4.98 -6.85
C LEU A 268 -22.82 4.09 -6.59
N ALA A 269 -22.29 3.43 -7.63
CA ALA A 269 -21.12 2.55 -7.52
C ALA A 269 -19.87 3.37 -7.20
N ASP A 270 -19.63 4.42 -7.96
CA ASP A 270 -18.51 5.33 -7.78
C ASP A 270 -18.57 6.03 -6.42
N ARG A 271 -19.77 6.39 -5.96
CA ARG A 271 -19.99 6.99 -4.64
C ARG A 271 -19.72 5.99 -3.51
N ALA A 272 -20.19 4.76 -3.65
CA ALA A 272 -19.92 3.67 -2.71
C ALA A 272 -18.41 3.38 -2.62
N ASP A 273 -17.74 3.39 -3.77
CA ASP A 273 -16.30 3.18 -3.85
C ASP A 273 -15.51 4.31 -3.18
N ALA A 274 -15.87 5.57 -3.49
CA ALA A 274 -15.27 6.75 -2.89
C ALA A 274 -15.48 6.79 -1.36
N LEU A 275 -16.68 6.43 -0.90
CA LEU A 275 -16.99 6.35 0.52
C LEU A 275 -16.14 5.29 1.22
N SER A 276 -16.02 4.10 0.61
CA SER A 276 -15.21 2.99 1.14
C SER A 276 -13.71 3.34 1.15
N ALA A 277 -13.22 4.03 0.13
CA ALA A 277 -11.82 4.45 0.03
C ALA A 277 -11.44 5.55 1.04
N GLY A 278 -12.41 6.40 1.43
CA GLY A 278 -12.20 7.51 2.36
C GLY A 278 -12.25 7.12 3.84
N VAL A 279 -12.62 5.87 4.17
CA VAL A 279 -12.74 5.43 5.56
C VAL A 279 -11.36 5.42 6.24
N PRO A 280 -11.20 6.05 7.42
CA PRO A 280 -9.96 5.95 8.19
C PRO A 280 -9.65 4.52 8.63
N LEU A 281 -8.38 4.14 8.64
CA LEU A 281 -7.94 2.82 9.08
C LEU A 281 -8.36 2.53 10.53
N ARG A 282 -9.08 1.44 10.75
CA ARG A 282 -9.46 0.99 12.10
C ARG A 282 -8.31 0.35 12.87
N ARG A 283 -7.39 -0.30 12.14
CA ARG A 283 -6.24 -1.00 12.68
C ARG A 283 -4.98 -0.52 11.96
N SER A 284 -3.86 -0.46 12.69
CA SER A 284 -2.58 -0.13 12.09
C SER A 284 -2.12 -1.23 11.13
N TYR A 285 -1.53 -0.82 10.01
CA TYR A 285 -0.94 -1.73 9.03
C TYR A 285 0.56 -1.80 9.27
N HIS A 286 1.12 -3.00 9.20
CA HIS A 286 2.50 -3.25 9.56
C HIS A 286 3.21 -4.02 8.46
N LEU A 287 4.50 -3.75 8.27
CA LEU A 287 5.41 -4.62 7.52
C LEU A 287 5.99 -5.64 8.51
N ALA A 288 5.75 -6.93 8.28
CA ALA A 288 6.37 -7.98 9.06
C ALA A 288 7.79 -8.27 8.54
N LEU A 289 8.73 -8.36 9.47
CA LEU A 289 10.16 -8.54 9.24
C LEU A 289 10.66 -9.68 10.12
N ALA A 290 11.82 -10.23 9.80
CA ALA A 290 12.49 -11.13 10.72
C ALA A 290 13.36 -10.38 11.74
N SER A 291 13.45 -10.95 12.94
CA SER A 291 14.38 -10.58 13.98
C SER A 291 15.12 -11.83 14.44
N VAL A 292 16.44 -11.78 14.40
CA VAL A 292 17.33 -12.86 14.83
C VAL A 292 17.96 -12.45 16.16
N ALA A 293 17.64 -13.14 17.24
CA ALA A 293 18.15 -12.83 18.56
C ALA A 293 19.57 -13.39 18.76
N ALA A 294 20.44 -12.57 19.35
CA ALA A 294 21.71 -13.01 19.92
C ALA A 294 21.56 -13.17 21.44
N PRO A 295 22.13 -14.22 22.08
CA PRO A 295 22.81 -15.39 21.52
C PRO A 295 21.84 -16.54 21.15
N GLY A 296 22.23 -17.39 20.19
CA GLY A 296 21.50 -18.63 19.84
C GLY A 296 20.62 -18.58 18.57
N GLY A 297 20.66 -17.47 17.83
CA GLY A 297 20.09 -17.39 16.48
C GLY A 297 18.58 -17.57 16.42
N ARG A 298 17.84 -17.44 17.53
CA ARG A 298 16.39 -17.64 17.50
C ARG A 298 15.76 -16.64 16.54
N VAL A 299 15.03 -17.15 15.57
CA VAL A 299 14.28 -16.32 14.63
C VAL A 299 12.91 -16.05 15.23
N SER A 300 12.49 -14.80 15.13
CA SER A 300 11.14 -14.37 15.49
C SER A 300 10.65 -13.35 14.46
N VAL A 301 9.35 -13.19 14.35
CA VAL A 301 8.77 -12.11 13.55
C VAL A 301 8.74 -10.82 14.38
N THR A 302 9.30 -9.76 13.81
CA THR A 302 9.14 -8.39 14.28
C THR A 302 8.33 -7.59 13.26
N TYR A 303 8.03 -6.34 13.57
CA TYR A 303 7.20 -5.51 12.69
C TYR A 303 7.59 -4.04 12.77
N VAL A 304 7.27 -3.31 11.68
CA VAL A 304 7.32 -1.86 11.62
C VAL A 304 5.94 -1.35 11.23
N GLU A 305 5.40 -0.40 12.00
CA GLU A 305 4.13 0.25 11.66
C GLU A 305 4.32 1.09 10.39
N LEU A 306 3.52 0.80 9.37
CA LEU A 306 3.50 1.54 8.11
C LEU A 306 2.49 2.68 8.19
N PHE A 307 1.25 2.36 8.59
CA PHE A 307 0.14 3.30 8.66
C PHE A 307 -0.57 3.13 10.01
N PRO A 308 -0.59 4.15 10.87
CA PRO A 308 -1.28 4.08 12.16
C PRO A 308 -2.81 4.06 12.00
N VAL A 309 -3.50 3.66 13.07
CA VAL A 309 -4.95 3.84 13.21
C VAL A 309 -5.34 5.29 12.93
N GLY A 310 -6.43 5.48 12.20
CA GLY A 310 -6.93 6.80 11.82
C GLY A 310 -6.32 7.37 10.52
N THR A 311 -5.34 6.69 9.91
CA THR A 311 -4.82 7.10 8.59
C THR A 311 -5.95 7.02 7.56
N ALA A 312 -6.15 8.08 6.77
CA ALA A 312 -7.18 8.13 5.74
C ALA A 312 -6.60 8.67 4.43
N VAL A 313 -6.95 8.05 3.31
CA VAL A 313 -6.57 8.51 1.98
C VAL A 313 -7.49 9.67 1.61
N ARG A 314 -6.92 10.88 1.44
CA ARG A 314 -7.68 12.07 1.09
C ARG A 314 -7.62 12.31 -0.41
N ARG A 315 -8.78 12.48 -1.06
CA ARG A 315 -8.90 12.87 -2.48
C ARG A 315 -8.14 11.95 -3.45
N GLY A 316 -8.01 10.67 -3.13
CA GLY A 316 -7.31 9.69 -3.97
C GLY A 316 -5.79 9.83 -4.03
N LEU A 317 -5.19 10.68 -3.19
CA LEU A 317 -3.73 10.80 -3.08
C LEU A 317 -3.19 9.77 -2.09
N PRO A 318 -2.31 8.85 -2.51
CA PRO A 318 -1.81 7.80 -1.63
C PRO A 318 -0.98 8.38 -0.49
N VAL A 319 -1.06 7.75 0.68
CA VAL A 319 -0.20 8.06 1.83
C VAL A 319 1.03 7.17 1.74
N GLU A 320 2.22 7.75 1.83
CA GLU A 320 3.48 7.00 1.70
C GLU A 320 4.26 6.95 3.01
N THR A 321 4.93 5.83 3.23
CA THR A 321 5.89 5.63 4.31
C THR A 321 7.08 4.83 3.79
N SER A 322 8.25 5.00 4.40
CA SER A 322 9.49 4.36 3.98
C SER A 322 10.11 3.58 5.13
N VAL A 323 10.47 2.33 4.88
CA VAL A 323 11.10 1.45 5.86
C VAL A 323 12.43 0.95 5.32
N PRO A 324 13.55 1.25 6.00
CA PRO A 324 14.84 0.67 5.63
C PRO A 324 14.87 -0.80 6.06
N VAL A 325 15.23 -1.65 5.12
CA VAL A 325 15.33 -3.10 5.30
C VAL A 325 16.68 -3.60 4.81
N ALA A 326 17.17 -4.67 5.41
CA ALA A 326 18.35 -5.37 4.95
C ALA A 326 17.98 -6.81 4.63
N ARG A 327 18.70 -7.39 3.68
CA ARG A 327 18.55 -8.81 3.37
C ARG A 327 19.36 -9.64 4.40
N PRO A 328 18.79 -10.70 4.98
CA PRO A 328 19.58 -11.71 5.66
C PRO A 328 20.62 -12.27 4.70
N HIS A 329 21.86 -12.39 5.16
CA HIS A 329 22.98 -12.87 4.34
C HIS A 329 22.75 -14.33 3.91
N GLY A 330 23.24 -14.73 2.73
CA GLY A 330 23.30 -16.13 2.31
C GLY A 330 22.21 -16.61 1.32
N ARG A 331 21.23 -15.77 0.96
CA ARG A 331 20.22 -16.10 -0.07
C ARG A 331 20.38 -15.25 -1.33
N SER A 332 20.20 -15.85 -2.50
CA SER A 332 19.95 -15.18 -3.79
C SER A 332 18.45 -15.27 -4.16
N GLY A 333 17.91 -14.29 -4.88
CA GLY A 333 16.49 -14.23 -5.30
C GLY A 333 15.62 -13.21 -4.54
N PRO A 334 14.29 -13.22 -4.70
CA PRO A 334 13.43 -12.21 -4.07
C PRO A 334 13.18 -12.48 -2.59
N ALA A 335 12.93 -11.40 -1.84
CA ALA A 335 12.47 -11.41 -0.45
C ALA A 335 10.95 -11.19 -0.38
N ALA A 336 10.32 -11.78 0.64
CA ALA A 336 8.89 -11.57 0.91
C ALA A 336 8.67 -10.32 1.77
N LEU A 337 7.73 -9.48 1.37
CA LEU A 337 7.34 -8.24 2.04
C LEU A 337 5.85 -8.31 2.46
N PRO A 338 5.53 -9.04 3.53
CA PRO A 338 4.16 -9.17 4.04
C PRO A 338 3.69 -7.89 4.75
N VAL A 339 2.55 -7.36 4.30
CA VAL A 339 1.80 -6.31 4.99
C VAL A 339 0.63 -6.94 5.72
N VAL A 340 0.57 -6.72 7.02
CA VAL A 340 -0.32 -7.43 7.95
C VAL A 340 -1.02 -6.49 8.91
N VAL A 341 -2.17 -6.95 9.41
CA VAL A 341 -2.88 -6.37 10.57
C VAL A 341 -2.71 -7.29 11.76
N ARG A 342 -2.10 -6.77 12.83
CA ARG A 342 -1.77 -7.56 14.01
C ARG A 342 -3.01 -7.85 14.85
N GLY A 343 -3.16 -9.12 15.22
CA GLY A 343 -4.11 -9.60 16.22
C GLY A 343 -3.47 -9.72 17.61
N ALA A 344 -4.26 -10.15 18.61
CA ALA A 344 -3.77 -10.47 19.94
C ALA A 344 -3.08 -11.85 20.01
N GLY A 345 -3.32 -12.72 19.02
CA GLY A 345 -2.74 -14.05 18.90
C GLY A 345 -1.30 -14.07 18.36
N PRO A 346 -0.74 -15.28 18.14
CA PRO A 346 0.57 -15.46 17.52
C PRO A 346 0.65 -14.82 16.12
N ASP A 347 1.88 -14.60 15.66
CA ASP A 347 2.22 -13.99 14.37
C ASP A 347 1.53 -14.65 13.16
N ARG A 348 1.46 -15.98 13.14
CA ARG A 348 0.75 -16.73 12.09
C ARG A 348 -0.75 -16.45 11.99
N GLU A 349 -1.37 -15.91 13.04
CA GLU A 349 -2.80 -15.56 13.10
C GLU A 349 -3.06 -14.10 12.73
N TRP A 350 -2.01 -13.32 12.43
CA TRP A 350 -2.19 -11.96 11.94
C TRP A 350 -2.90 -11.98 10.58
N SER A 351 -3.77 -11.01 10.36
CA SER A 351 -4.54 -10.92 9.14
C SER A 351 -3.69 -10.37 8.02
N GLU A 352 -3.56 -11.13 6.93
CA GLU A 352 -2.86 -10.71 5.72
C GLU A 352 -3.62 -9.60 4.99
N LEU A 353 -2.90 -8.57 4.53
CA LEU A 353 -3.40 -7.65 3.51
C LEU A 353 -2.79 -7.94 2.14
N THR A 354 -1.48 -8.20 2.10
CA THR A 354 -0.76 -8.61 0.90
C THR A 354 0.61 -9.18 1.26
N VAL A 355 1.13 -10.11 0.47
CA VAL A 355 2.53 -10.53 0.51
C VAL A 355 3.18 -10.22 -0.83
N ALA A 356 4.06 -9.22 -0.85
CA ALA A 356 4.77 -8.84 -2.06
C ALA A 356 6.14 -9.53 -2.16
N SER A 357 6.67 -9.60 -3.38
CA SER A 357 7.97 -10.17 -3.71
C SER A 357 8.87 -9.09 -4.29
N ALA A 358 10.07 -8.90 -3.73
CA ALA A 358 11.01 -7.91 -4.26
C ALA A 358 12.47 -8.34 -4.10
N ASP A 359 13.29 -8.00 -5.10
CA ASP A 359 14.73 -8.20 -5.00
C ASP A 359 15.36 -7.13 -4.11
N ILE A 360 15.94 -7.57 -3.01
CA ILE A 360 16.74 -6.73 -2.11
C ILE A 360 18.22 -6.97 -2.46
N PRO A 361 19.00 -5.93 -2.84
CA PRO A 361 20.39 -6.07 -3.25
C PRO A 361 21.26 -6.75 -2.19
N VAL A 362 22.28 -7.50 -2.65
CA VAL A 362 23.31 -8.11 -1.80
C VAL A 362 24.68 -7.65 -2.27
N PRO A 363 25.57 -7.16 -1.37
CA PRO A 363 25.28 -6.67 -0.02
C PRO A 363 24.55 -5.31 -0.06
N GLY A 364 23.65 -5.03 0.90
CA GLY A 364 23.10 -3.68 1.02
C GLY A 364 21.80 -3.55 1.81
N GLU A 365 21.52 -2.30 2.19
CA GLU A 365 20.22 -1.85 2.66
C GLU A 365 19.37 -1.41 1.46
N ALA A 366 18.06 -1.64 1.53
CA ALA A 366 17.08 -1.10 0.61
C ALA A 366 16.01 -0.34 1.39
N VAL A 367 15.31 0.57 0.72
CA VAL A 367 14.15 1.25 1.28
C VAL A 367 12.90 0.68 0.65
N VAL A 368 12.04 0.09 1.47
CA VAL A 368 10.67 -0.28 1.08
C VAL A 368 9.80 0.95 1.22
N VAL A 369 9.27 1.45 0.10
CA VAL A 369 8.26 2.51 0.07
C VAL A 369 6.89 1.85 -0.02
N ALA A 370 6.11 1.99 1.05
CA ALA A 370 4.73 1.55 1.08
C ALA A 370 3.79 2.72 0.79
N SER A 371 2.87 2.53 -0.15
CA SER A 371 1.85 3.51 -0.54
C SER A 371 0.46 2.93 -0.22
N LEU A 372 -0.27 3.55 0.71
CA LEU A 372 -1.67 3.23 0.99
C LEU A 372 -2.55 3.90 -0.07
N GLU A 373 -3.14 3.10 -0.96
CA GLU A 373 -4.06 3.60 -2.00
C GLU A 373 -5.48 3.77 -1.46
N ARG A 374 -5.89 2.86 -0.57
CA ARG A 374 -7.17 2.84 0.13
C ARG A 374 -7.11 1.80 1.25
N PRO A 375 -8.04 1.80 2.22
CA PRO A 375 -8.11 0.75 3.22
C PRO A 375 -8.08 -0.64 2.58
N GLY A 376 -7.12 -1.45 3.00
CA GLY A 376 -6.94 -2.84 2.55
C GLY A 376 -6.10 -2.99 1.28
N ARG A 377 -5.63 -1.88 0.69
CA ARG A 377 -4.81 -1.90 -0.52
C ARG A 377 -3.53 -1.09 -0.34
N VAL A 378 -2.43 -1.81 -0.18
CA VAL A 378 -1.08 -1.24 -0.05
C VAL A 378 -0.24 -1.69 -1.23
N ARG A 379 0.41 -0.73 -1.89
CA ARG A 379 1.39 -0.99 -2.95
C ARG A 379 2.79 -0.83 -2.38
N LEU A 380 3.67 -1.78 -2.69
CA LEU A 380 5.06 -1.76 -2.25
C LEU A 380 5.99 -1.50 -3.43
N ARG A 381 6.99 -0.65 -3.21
CA ARG A 381 8.12 -0.40 -4.10
C ARG A 381 9.42 -0.55 -3.32
N VAL A 382 10.47 -1.03 -3.98
CA VAL A 382 11.81 -1.14 -3.37
C VAL A 382 12.77 -0.24 -4.10
N ARG A 383 13.55 0.53 -3.33
CA ARG A 383 14.61 1.40 -3.81
C ARG A 383 15.95 0.91 -3.25
N GLY A 384 16.85 0.47 -4.14
CA GLY A 384 18.24 0.16 -3.79
C GLY A 384 19.12 1.41 -3.74
N ALA A 385 20.32 1.29 -3.17
CA ALA A 385 21.32 2.34 -3.22
C ALA A 385 21.70 2.65 -4.70
N GLY A 386 21.15 3.73 -5.26
CA GLY A 386 21.46 4.21 -6.61
C GLY A 386 20.60 3.65 -7.77
N ALA A 387 19.54 2.89 -7.50
CA ALA A 387 18.65 2.35 -8.53
C ALA A 387 17.25 3.01 -8.52
N ASP A 388 16.58 2.98 -9.67
CA ASP A 388 15.17 3.36 -9.81
C ASP A 388 14.26 2.43 -9.01
N SER A 389 13.13 2.96 -8.54
CA SER A 389 12.19 2.19 -7.73
C SER A 389 11.51 1.10 -8.59
N ALA A 390 11.69 -0.17 -8.22
CA ALA A 390 10.98 -1.29 -8.83
C ALA A 390 9.69 -1.58 -8.05
N GLN A 391 8.61 -1.88 -8.76
CA GLN A 391 7.36 -2.33 -8.16
C GLN A 391 7.52 -3.79 -7.70
N ALA A 392 7.12 -4.08 -6.46
CA ALA A 392 7.14 -5.45 -5.95
C ALA A 392 6.08 -6.31 -6.66
N GLY A 393 6.43 -7.56 -6.98
CA GLY A 393 5.53 -8.57 -7.54
C GLY A 393 4.70 -9.26 -6.45
N SER A 394 3.91 -10.28 -6.81
CA SER A 394 3.21 -11.13 -5.85
C SER A 394 4.13 -12.24 -5.30
N TRP A 395 4.06 -12.50 -4.01
CA TRP A 395 4.67 -13.70 -3.41
C TRP A 395 3.73 -14.90 -3.58
N PRO A 396 4.23 -16.13 -3.83
CA PRO A 396 3.38 -17.29 -4.10
C PRO A 396 2.66 -17.87 -2.87
N GLN A 397 3.15 -17.60 -1.65
CA GLN A 397 2.60 -18.13 -0.40
C GLN A 397 1.83 -17.05 0.38
N SER A 398 0.80 -17.48 1.12
CA SER A 398 0.12 -16.64 2.10
C SER A 398 1.02 -16.32 3.29
N TRP A 399 0.65 -15.31 4.08
CA TRP A 399 1.32 -14.97 5.33
C TRP A 399 1.32 -16.13 6.32
N ALA A 400 0.20 -16.86 6.45
CA ALA A 400 0.10 -17.98 7.38
C ALA A 400 1.09 -19.11 7.03
N GLU A 401 1.21 -19.45 5.75
CA GLU A 401 2.17 -20.45 5.24
C GLU A 401 3.61 -19.96 5.38
N LEU A 402 3.86 -18.69 5.05
CA LEU A 402 5.17 -18.07 5.16
C LEU A 402 5.65 -18.05 6.62
N SER A 403 4.81 -17.58 7.55
CA SER A 403 5.12 -17.54 8.98
C SER A 403 5.36 -18.94 9.55
N ALA A 404 4.55 -19.94 9.17
CA ALA A 404 4.73 -21.33 9.62
C ALA A 404 6.00 -22.00 9.07
N SER A 405 6.50 -21.55 7.92
CA SER A 405 7.73 -22.07 7.30
C SER A 405 9.00 -21.34 7.73
N LEU A 406 8.90 -20.30 8.57
CA LEU A 406 10.07 -19.65 9.13
C LEU A 406 10.83 -20.63 10.04
N PRO A 407 12.15 -20.76 9.87
CA PRO A 407 12.95 -21.61 10.76
C PRO A 407 12.87 -21.06 12.19
N SER A 408 12.74 -21.93 13.20
CA SER A 408 12.70 -21.52 14.62
C SER A 408 14.06 -21.04 15.12
N HIS A 409 15.14 -21.52 14.49
CA HIS A 409 16.52 -21.14 14.77
C HIS A 409 17.29 -20.89 13.48
N HIS A 410 18.07 -19.83 13.49
CA HIS A 410 19.06 -19.47 12.49
C HIS A 410 20.36 -20.21 12.84
N ASN A 411 20.76 -21.17 12.01
CA ASN A 411 21.73 -22.20 12.37
C ASN A 411 23.19 -21.72 12.44
N THR A 412 23.63 -21.13 13.55
CA THR A 412 25.01 -20.64 13.72
C THR A 412 26.12 -21.71 13.70
N ASP A 413 25.80 -22.99 13.48
CA ASP A 413 26.76 -24.11 13.58
C ASP A 413 27.67 -24.29 12.34
N VAL A 414 27.50 -23.50 11.28
CA VAL A 414 28.47 -23.47 10.17
C VAL A 414 29.68 -22.66 10.59
N GLY A 415 30.79 -23.32 10.91
CA GLY A 415 32.05 -22.65 11.21
C GLY A 415 32.51 -21.73 10.06
N ALA A 416 33.20 -20.63 10.37
CA ALA A 416 33.81 -19.77 9.37
C ALA A 416 35.33 -19.90 9.38
N ASP A 417 35.92 -19.96 8.19
CA ASP A 417 37.34 -19.79 7.94
C ASP A 417 37.54 -18.46 7.21
N VAL A 418 38.24 -17.54 7.86
CA VAL A 418 38.49 -16.20 7.36
C VAL A 418 39.98 -15.99 7.21
N MET A 419 40.46 -15.73 6.01
CA MET A 419 41.85 -15.37 5.78
C MET A 419 41.96 -13.91 5.38
N VAL A 420 42.92 -13.18 5.96
CA VAL A 420 43.24 -11.81 5.54
C VAL A 420 44.62 -11.77 4.89
N ALA A 421 44.67 -11.53 3.59
CA ALA A 421 45.90 -11.22 2.87
C ALA A 421 46.14 -9.70 2.94
N VAL A 422 47.26 -9.24 3.50
CA VAL A 422 47.52 -7.84 3.79
C VAL A 422 48.86 -7.36 3.22
N GLU A 423 48.84 -6.26 2.49
CA GLU A 423 50.05 -5.65 1.92
C GLU A 423 50.89 -4.98 3.00
N LEU A 424 52.12 -5.46 3.21
CA LEU A 424 53.08 -4.92 4.17
C LEU A 424 54.03 -3.88 3.58
N GLY A 425 54.10 -3.75 2.25
CA GLY A 425 54.91 -2.73 1.60
C GLY A 425 54.30 -1.33 1.72
N GLY A 426 55.06 -0.37 2.25
CA GLY A 426 54.66 1.03 2.30
C GLY A 426 55.19 1.82 3.50
N ALA A 427 54.62 3.01 3.70
CA ALA A 427 54.85 3.80 4.91
C ALA A 427 54.22 3.12 6.14
N ALA A 428 54.84 3.31 7.32
CA ALA A 428 54.43 2.67 8.57
C ALA A 428 52.96 2.94 8.92
N GLU A 429 52.48 4.16 8.69
CA GLU A 429 51.12 4.59 8.98
C GLU A 429 50.09 3.91 8.08
N VAL A 430 50.42 3.72 6.80
CA VAL A 430 49.54 3.06 5.82
C VAL A 430 49.42 1.57 6.15
N VAL A 431 50.53 0.91 6.45
CA VAL A 431 50.54 -0.50 6.83
C VAL A 431 49.82 -0.70 8.17
N ALA A 432 49.97 0.22 9.13
CA ALA A 432 49.22 0.19 10.38
C ALA A 432 47.70 0.24 10.15
N GLN A 433 47.22 1.07 9.23
CA GLN A 433 45.79 1.12 8.86
C GLN A 433 45.31 -0.18 8.20
N ARG A 434 46.14 -0.81 7.37
CA ARG A 434 45.83 -2.11 6.76
C ARG A 434 45.79 -3.23 7.80
N LEU A 435 46.73 -3.25 8.74
CA LEU A 435 46.74 -4.21 9.87
C LEU A 435 45.55 -3.98 10.82
N GLU A 436 45.03 -2.76 10.93
CA GLU A 436 43.83 -2.47 11.71
C GLU A 436 42.58 -3.19 11.17
N VAL A 437 42.54 -3.49 9.87
CA VAL A 437 41.51 -4.36 9.28
C VAL A 437 41.54 -5.75 9.91
N VAL A 438 42.72 -6.34 10.04
CA VAL A 438 42.92 -7.67 10.65
C VAL A 438 42.46 -7.65 12.12
N ARG A 439 42.86 -6.62 12.87
CA ARG A 439 42.48 -6.45 14.29
C ARG A 439 40.98 -6.26 14.46
N THR A 440 40.36 -5.43 13.62
CA THR A 440 38.92 -5.17 13.64
C THR A 440 38.14 -6.44 13.32
N LEU A 441 38.55 -7.21 12.32
CA LEU A 441 37.93 -8.48 11.97
C LEU A 441 38.07 -9.54 13.08
N ALA A 442 39.27 -9.65 13.67
CA ALA A 442 39.51 -10.54 14.80
C ALA A 442 38.64 -10.15 16.01
N HIS A 443 38.52 -8.86 16.29
CA HIS A 443 37.65 -8.35 17.35
C HIS A 443 36.18 -8.63 17.05
N ALA A 444 35.70 -8.35 15.83
CA ALA A 444 34.32 -8.59 15.43
C ALA A 444 33.94 -10.07 15.50
N LEU A 445 34.81 -10.97 15.06
CA LEU A 445 34.59 -12.42 15.19
C LEU A 445 34.64 -12.89 16.66
N ARG A 446 35.43 -12.22 17.52
CA ARG A 446 35.45 -12.51 18.97
C ARG A 446 34.17 -12.05 19.68
N VAL A 447 33.58 -10.94 19.25
CA VAL A 447 32.37 -10.35 19.88
C VAL A 447 31.07 -10.93 19.30
N GLY A 448 31.01 -11.13 17.97
CA GLY A 448 29.83 -11.61 17.25
C GLY A 448 29.56 -13.12 17.45
N VAL A 449 30.60 -13.92 17.67
CA VAL A 449 30.47 -15.34 18.04
C VAL A 449 30.43 -15.43 19.56
N GLY A 450 29.29 -15.08 20.15
CA GLY A 450 29.12 -15.02 21.60
C GLY A 450 29.61 -16.28 22.33
N VAL A 451 30.49 -16.10 23.32
CA VAL A 451 30.72 -16.98 24.48
C VAL A 451 30.78 -18.50 24.17
N HIS A 452 31.49 -18.90 23.11
CA HIS A 452 32.10 -20.24 23.03
C HIS A 452 33.62 -20.17 23.15
N ALA A 453 34.13 -19.15 23.85
CA ALA A 453 35.54 -19.05 24.25
C ALA A 453 36.01 -20.16 25.22
N GLY A 454 35.10 -21.04 25.67
CA GLY A 454 35.43 -22.26 26.43
C GLY A 454 35.57 -23.53 25.58
N GLY A 455 35.25 -23.49 24.29
CA GLY A 455 35.43 -24.63 23.40
C GLY A 455 36.87 -24.68 22.90
N ALA A 456 37.58 -25.77 23.19
CA ALA A 456 38.93 -26.00 22.66
C ALA A 456 38.98 -25.74 21.13
N PRO A 457 40.09 -25.17 20.60
CA PRO A 457 40.28 -25.01 19.16
C PRO A 457 40.06 -26.37 18.47
N GLY A 458 38.95 -26.49 17.71
CA GLY A 458 38.50 -27.77 17.16
C GLY A 458 36.99 -27.97 17.06
N HIS A 459 36.16 -27.15 17.73
CA HIS A 459 34.69 -27.24 17.59
C HIS A 459 34.25 -26.90 16.15
N ALA A 460 33.41 -27.76 15.57
CA ALA A 460 32.98 -27.68 14.16
C ALA A 460 32.34 -26.32 13.79
N GLY A 461 31.63 -25.68 14.73
CA GLY A 461 30.97 -24.37 14.54
C GLY A 461 31.78 -23.12 14.88
N ALA A 462 33.03 -23.24 15.36
CA ALA A 462 33.82 -22.05 15.74
C ALA A 462 34.42 -21.32 14.53
N ALA A 463 34.51 -19.99 14.56
CA ALA A 463 35.24 -19.21 13.58
C ALA A 463 36.77 -19.31 13.80
N ARG A 464 37.54 -19.46 12.73
CA ARG A 464 39.01 -19.43 12.73
C ARG A 464 39.48 -18.33 11.79
N LEU A 465 40.58 -17.68 12.14
CA LEU A 465 41.22 -16.69 11.28
C LEU A 465 42.64 -17.10 10.92
N ALA A 466 43.05 -16.79 9.69
CA ALA A 466 44.42 -16.83 9.22
C ALA A 466 44.82 -15.47 8.64
N ALA A 467 46.12 -15.20 8.53
CA ALA A 467 46.61 -14.03 7.83
C ALA A 467 47.83 -14.34 6.96
N VAL A 468 47.97 -13.61 5.86
CA VAL A 468 49.13 -13.62 4.98
C VAL A 468 49.57 -12.18 4.76
N GLY A 469 50.69 -11.77 5.37
CA GLY A 469 51.29 -10.47 5.12
C GLY A 469 52.23 -10.56 3.92
N TYR A 470 51.98 -9.81 2.84
CA TYR A 470 52.80 -9.86 1.64
C TYR A 470 53.63 -8.59 1.46
N ALA A 471 54.95 -8.76 1.40
CA ALA A 471 55.98 -7.75 1.26
C ALA A 471 56.69 -7.88 -0.09
N ASP A 472 57.25 -6.80 -0.62
CA ASP A 472 57.86 -6.80 -1.95
C ASP A 472 59.01 -7.79 -2.10
N HIS A 473 59.15 -8.32 -3.31
CA HIS A 473 60.31 -9.12 -3.69
C HIS A 473 61.61 -8.32 -3.51
N SER A 474 62.60 -8.93 -2.86
CA SER A 474 63.93 -8.32 -2.75
C SER A 474 64.59 -8.19 -4.12
N ASP A 475 65.37 -7.12 -4.32
CA ASP A 475 66.15 -6.90 -5.56
C ASP A 475 67.27 -7.95 -5.75
N ASN A 476 67.59 -8.69 -4.70
CA ASN A 476 68.74 -9.58 -4.64
C ASN A 476 68.37 -10.96 -5.20
N ARG A 477 68.48 -11.14 -6.53
CA ARG A 477 68.18 -12.40 -7.27
C ARG A 477 68.86 -13.68 -6.75
N ARG A 478 69.78 -13.59 -5.78
CA ARG A 478 70.51 -14.72 -5.19
C ARG A 478 69.90 -15.26 -3.90
N GLN A 479 68.93 -14.56 -3.31
CA GLN A 479 68.24 -14.99 -2.09
C GLN A 479 66.73 -14.85 -2.36
N ALA A 480 66.07 -15.98 -2.62
CA ALA A 480 64.62 -16.03 -2.71
C ALA A 480 64.06 -15.95 -1.29
N ASP A 481 64.07 -14.74 -0.73
CA ASP A 481 63.35 -14.48 0.51
C ASP A 481 61.85 -14.58 0.21
N ASP A 482 61.14 -15.39 1.00
CA ASP A 482 59.70 -15.57 0.87
C ASP A 482 59.01 -14.21 1.10
N PRO A 483 58.30 -13.65 0.09
CA PRO A 483 57.64 -12.35 0.24
C PRO A 483 56.47 -12.41 1.25
N CYS A 484 56.07 -13.60 1.71
CA CYS A 484 54.93 -13.79 2.59
C CYS A 484 55.34 -14.10 4.04
N GLN A 485 54.83 -13.31 4.98
CA GLN A 485 54.69 -13.68 6.39
C GLN A 485 53.34 -14.38 6.58
N THR A 486 53.28 -15.48 7.32
CA THR A 486 52.05 -16.27 7.45
C THR A 486 51.68 -16.53 8.90
N ALA A 487 50.37 -16.50 9.16
CA ALA A 487 49.77 -16.96 10.40
C ALA A 487 48.66 -17.96 10.07
N GLY A 488 48.85 -19.21 10.51
CA GLY A 488 47.92 -20.34 10.33
C GLY A 488 46.50 -20.05 10.82
N PHE A 489 45.51 -20.84 10.36
CA PHE A 489 44.16 -20.78 10.93
C PHE A 489 44.18 -21.03 12.44
N THR A 490 43.81 -20.04 13.22
CA THR A 490 43.85 -20.05 14.68
C THR A 490 42.70 -19.24 15.28
N SER A 491 42.66 -19.13 16.61
CA SER A 491 41.66 -18.30 17.30
C SER A 491 41.90 -16.81 17.01
N PRO A 492 40.85 -15.95 17.03
CA PRO A 492 41.04 -14.51 16.83
C PRO A 492 42.08 -13.89 17.78
N GLY A 493 42.10 -14.31 19.04
CA GLY A 493 43.06 -13.81 20.03
C GLY A 493 44.50 -14.22 19.74
N THR A 494 44.72 -15.47 19.32
CA THR A 494 46.05 -15.96 18.93
C THR A 494 46.55 -15.25 17.67
N LEU A 495 45.68 -15.06 16.67
CA LEU A 495 46.05 -14.34 15.46
C LEU A 495 46.48 -12.90 15.78
N MET A 496 45.72 -12.20 16.64
CA MET A 496 46.07 -10.84 17.06
C MET A 496 47.46 -10.76 17.70
N ALA A 497 47.84 -11.74 18.52
CA ALA A 497 49.18 -11.80 19.10
C ALA A 497 50.26 -12.04 18.03
N THR A 498 49.99 -12.91 17.05
CA THR A 498 50.95 -13.20 15.96
C THR A 498 51.17 -12.01 15.03
N VAL A 499 50.11 -11.28 14.65
CA VAL A 499 50.23 -10.14 13.74
C VAL A 499 50.69 -8.85 14.43
N GLN A 500 50.86 -8.86 15.75
CA GLN A 500 51.31 -7.69 16.50
C GLN A 500 52.73 -7.26 16.11
N ASP A 501 53.58 -8.22 15.76
CA ASP A 501 54.98 -7.98 15.38
C ASP A 501 55.15 -7.68 13.88
N TRP A 502 54.06 -7.71 13.12
CA TRP A 502 54.08 -7.38 11.69
C TRP A 502 54.22 -5.87 11.52
N HIS A 503 55.16 -5.47 10.67
CA HIS A 503 55.52 -4.08 10.46
C HIS A 503 55.70 -3.78 8.97
N ALA A 504 55.73 -2.50 8.64
CA ALA A 504 55.93 -2.05 7.28
C ALA A 504 57.29 -2.48 6.73
N THR A 505 57.31 -2.92 5.48
CA THR A 505 58.51 -3.25 4.73
C THR A 505 58.76 -2.20 3.65
N PRO A 506 60.03 -1.95 3.26
CA PRO A 506 60.34 -1.07 2.14
C PRO A 506 59.63 -1.49 0.84
N VAL A 507 59.19 -0.51 0.06
CA VAL A 507 58.66 -0.72 -1.30
C VAL A 507 59.83 -0.79 -2.27
N VAL A 508 59.95 -1.90 -2.98
CA VAL A 508 60.95 -2.15 -4.03
C VAL A 508 60.34 -1.89 -5.41
N ASP A 509 59.07 -2.25 -5.60
CA ASP A 509 58.31 -1.96 -6.82
C ASP A 509 57.11 -1.07 -6.49
N GLN A 510 57.20 0.21 -6.84
CA GLN A 510 56.11 1.14 -6.55
C GLN A 510 54.82 0.82 -7.31
N PHE A 511 54.86 0.03 -8.38
CA PHE A 511 53.71 -0.23 -9.28
C PHE A 511 53.13 -1.63 -9.16
N ALA A 512 53.76 -2.53 -8.41
CA ALA A 512 53.26 -3.88 -8.16
C ALA A 512 53.55 -4.35 -6.74
N ALA A 513 52.67 -5.17 -6.20
CA ALA A 513 52.86 -5.93 -4.97
C ALA A 513 52.71 -7.43 -5.28
N PRO A 514 53.32 -8.32 -4.49
CA PRO A 514 53.26 -9.77 -4.71
C PRO A 514 51.94 -10.39 -4.27
N VAL A 515 50.85 -9.95 -4.89
CA VAL A 515 49.50 -10.46 -4.65
C VAL A 515 49.39 -11.91 -5.13
N GLU A 516 50.08 -12.27 -6.21
CA GLU A 516 50.18 -13.64 -6.73
C GLU A 516 50.67 -14.61 -5.64
N ASP A 517 51.75 -14.24 -4.96
CA ASP A 517 52.36 -15.04 -3.90
C ASP A 517 51.40 -15.19 -2.72
N ALA A 518 50.69 -14.12 -2.34
CA ALA A 518 49.69 -14.17 -1.28
C ALA A 518 48.51 -15.11 -1.60
N LEU A 519 47.98 -15.04 -2.84
CA LEU A 519 46.89 -15.92 -3.28
C LEU A 519 47.35 -17.38 -3.41
N HIS A 520 48.55 -17.59 -3.94
CA HIS A 520 49.13 -18.93 -4.02
C HIS A 520 49.38 -19.51 -2.61
N ARG A 521 49.81 -18.67 -1.66
CA ARG A 521 49.94 -19.06 -0.27
C ARG A 521 48.59 -19.41 0.35
N ALA A 522 47.53 -18.66 0.06
CA ALA A 522 46.18 -18.94 0.52
C ALA A 522 45.67 -20.33 0.06
N LEU A 523 46.06 -20.80 -1.12
CA LEU A 523 45.74 -22.15 -1.62
C LEU A 523 46.40 -23.29 -0.84
N GLN A 524 47.49 -23.00 -0.11
CA GLN A 524 48.25 -23.99 0.65
C GLN A 524 47.69 -24.22 2.07
N PHE A 525 46.72 -23.41 2.51
CA PHE A 525 46.12 -23.55 3.83
C PHE A 525 45.00 -24.60 3.85
N ASP A 526 44.80 -25.20 5.03
CA ASP A 526 43.74 -26.20 5.27
C ASP A 526 42.39 -25.52 5.55
N TRP A 527 41.65 -25.22 4.49
CA TRP A 527 40.29 -24.69 4.55
C TRP A 527 39.28 -25.79 4.89
N ARG A 528 38.60 -25.69 6.03
CA ARG A 528 37.65 -26.71 6.50
C ARG A 528 36.55 -26.99 5.47
N PRO A 529 36.30 -28.27 5.13
CA PRO A 529 35.10 -28.67 4.40
C PRO A 529 33.81 -28.24 5.13
N GLY A 530 32.85 -27.69 4.39
CA GLY A 530 31.54 -27.28 4.92
C GLY A 530 31.53 -25.97 5.72
N ALA A 531 32.69 -25.36 6.01
CA ALA A 531 32.76 -24.03 6.60
C ALA A 531 32.46 -22.93 5.57
N GLN A 532 31.99 -21.77 6.04
CA GLN A 532 32.03 -20.56 5.22
C GLN A 532 33.48 -20.13 5.04
N ARG A 533 33.95 -20.00 3.80
CA ARG A 533 35.35 -19.67 3.49
C ARG A 533 35.43 -18.29 2.84
N VAL A 534 36.12 -17.36 3.49
CA VAL A 534 36.27 -15.98 2.99
C VAL A 534 37.74 -15.60 2.97
N LEU A 535 38.20 -15.08 1.84
CA LEU A 535 39.49 -14.42 1.69
C LEU A 535 39.26 -12.90 1.54
N VAL A 536 39.84 -12.14 2.46
CA VAL A 536 39.87 -10.68 2.43
C VAL A 536 41.25 -10.24 1.95
N VAL A 537 41.34 -9.53 0.83
CA VAL A 537 42.59 -8.98 0.30
C VAL A 537 42.65 -7.48 0.58
N VAL A 538 43.71 -7.04 1.25
CA VAL A 538 43.90 -5.67 1.74
C VAL A 538 45.18 -5.09 1.14
N GLY A 539 45.06 -4.03 0.34
CA GLY A 539 46.21 -3.35 -0.24
C GLY A 539 45.84 -2.30 -1.28
N SER A 540 46.84 -1.80 -2.00
CA SER A 540 46.65 -0.76 -3.02
C SER A 540 47.28 -1.08 -4.35
N ARG A 541 48.46 -1.71 -4.35
CA ARG A 541 49.20 -2.01 -5.58
C ARG A 541 48.68 -3.29 -6.22
N PRO A 542 48.62 -3.34 -7.56
CA PRO A 542 48.21 -4.56 -8.27
C PRO A 542 49.25 -5.66 -8.14
N ALA A 543 48.85 -6.88 -8.52
CA ALA A 543 49.75 -7.97 -8.83
C ALA A 543 50.76 -7.54 -9.90
N GLY A 544 51.92 -8.20 -9.92
CA GLY A 544 52.87 -8.13 -11.02
C GLY A 544 52.26 -8.56 -12.36
N LEU A 545 53.01 -8.33 -13.43
CA LEU A 545 52.58 -8.76 -14.76
C LEU A 545 53.01 -10.21 -15.03
N THR A 546 52.20 -10.97 -15.74
CA THR A 546 52.52 -12.35 -16.14
C THR A 546 53.52 -12.42 -17.30
N THR A 547 53.54 -11.40 -18.15
CA THR A 547 54.48 -11.26 -19.28
C THR A 547 54.89 -9.79 -19.46
N ARG A 548 56.13 -9.54 -19.91
CA ARG A 548 56.57 -8.19 -20.30
C ARG A 548 55.90 -7.80 -21.61
N VAL A 549 55.10 -6.73 -21.61
CA VAL A 549 54.46 -6.18 -22.81
C VAL A 549 55.20 -4.92 -23.24
N GLY A 550 56.10 -5.02 -24.24
CA GLY A 550 56.83 -3.86 -24.77
C GLY A 550 58.05 -3.41 -23.94
N SER A 551 58.63 -2.27 -24.30
CA SER A 551 59.91 -1.76 -23.75
C SER A 551 59.77 -0.89 -22.48
N VAL A 552 58.57 -0.44 -22.13
CA VAL A 552 58.33 0.40 -20.95
C VAL A 552 57.08 -0.10 -20.23
N VAL A 553 57.29 -0.99 -19.24
CA VAL A 553 56.25 -1.29 -18.26
C VAL A 553 56.85 -1.19 -16.87
N HIS A 554 56.18 -0.40 -16.05
CA HIS A 554 56.65 0.02 -14.75
C HIS A 554 56.47 -1.05 -13.64
N ALA A 555 55.58 -2.02 -13.84
CA ALA A 555 55.37 -3.15 -12.93
C ALA A 555 56.26 -4.35 -13.29
N ARG A 556 56.91 -4.96 -12.31
CA ARG A 556 57.76 -6.15 -12.48
C ARG A 556 56.91 -7.43 -12.60
N VAL A 557 57.52 -8.45 -13.18
CA VAL A 557 56.96 -9.82 -13.27
C VAL A 557 57.27 -10.56 -11.96
N CYS A 558 56.33 -11.34 -11.44
CA CYS A 558 56.57 -12.21 -10.27
C CYS A 558 57.78 -13.14 -10.55
N PRO A 559 58.84 -13.16 -9.72
CA PRO A 559 59.98 -14.05 -9.87
C PRO A 559 59.59 -15.54 -9.88
N GLY A 560 58.56 -15.90 -9.12
CA GLY A 560 57.99 -17.25 -9.09
C GLY A 560 57.15 -17.61 -10.32
N ARG A 561 56.94 -16.66 -11.26
CA ARG A 561 56.06 -16.78 -12.43
C ARG A 561 54.64 -17.25 -12.07
N LEU A 562 54.17 -16.89 -10.89
CA LEU A 562 52.82 -17.15 -10.45
C LEU A 562 51.85 -16.23 -11.21
N ASP A 563 50.64 -16.73 -11.47
CA ASP A 563 49.53 -15.96 -12.05
C ASP A 563 48.40 -15.83 -11.01
N TRP A 564 48.12 -14.60 -10.60
CA TRP A 564 47.06 -14.32 -9.62
C TRP A 564 45.67 -14.72 -10.14
N THR A 565 45.46 -14.70 -11.46
CA THR A 565 44.18 -15.03 -12.10
C THR A 565 43.91 -16.54 -11.98
N GLU A 566 44.94 -17.36 -12.20
CA GLU A 566 44.87 -18.81 -12.02
C GLU A 566 44.61 -19.16 -10.54
N ALA A 567 45.38 -18.54 -9.63
CA ALA A 567 45.19 -18.75 -8.19
C ALA A 567 43.80 -18.33 -7.71
N LEU A 568 43.29 -17.18 -8.17
CA LEU A 568 41.94 -16.71 -7.84
C LEU A 568 40.85 -17.65 -8.39
N THR A 569 41.03 -18.17 -9.59
CA THR A 569 40.11 -19.13 -10.21
C THR A 569 40.07 -20.42 -9.40
N GLU A 570 41.21 -20.91 -8.95
CA GLU A 570 41.29 -22.11 -8.11
C GLU A 570 40.67 -21.91 -6.72
N LEU A 571 40.94 -20.76 -6.07
CA LEU A 571 40.31 -20.42 -4.78
C LEU A 571 38.77 -20.42 -4.89
N ARG A 572 38.23 -19.86 -5.98
CA ARG A 572 36.79 -19.85 -6.26
C ARG A 572 36.23 -21.24 -6.53
N ALA A 573 36.96 -22.07 -7.28
CA ALA A 573 36.58 -23.46 -7.51
C ALA A 573 36.51 -24.26 -6.19
N ARG A 574 37.30 -23.88 -5.18
CA ARG A 574 37.23 -24.41 -3.79
C ARG A 574 36.13 -23.75 -2.93
N GLY A 575 35.27 -22.92 -3.52
CA GLY A 575 34.15 -22.26 -2.83
C GLY A 575 34.56 -21.11 -1.90
N ILE A 576 35.74 -20.52 -2.11
CA ILE A 576 36.23 -19.40 -1.30
C ILE A 576 35.71 -18.09 -1.88
N ARG A 577 34.99 -17.31 -1.05
CA ARG A 577 34.53 -15.97 -1.40
C ARG A 577 35.65 -14.96 -1.28
N THR A 578 35.72 -14.00 -2.19
CA THR A 578 36.83 -13.05 -2.30
C THR A 578 36.34 -11.61 -2.14
N VAL A 579 36.86 -10.92 -1.14
CA VAL A 579 36.50 -9.56 -0.76
C VAL A 579 37.75 -8.70 -0.79
N ALA A 580 37.65 -7.47 -1.30
CA ALA A 580 38.77 -6.55 -1.36
C ALA A 580 38.55 -5.31 -0.49
N MET A 581 39.56 -4.94 0.30
CA MET A 581 39.67 -3.63 0.96
C MET A 581 40.83 -2.88 0.33
N VAL A 582 40.51 -1.80 -0.39
CA VAL A 582 41.46 -1.12 -1.27
C VAL A 582 41.75 0.28 -0.75
N ASP A 583 43.02 0.63 -0.63
CA ASP A 583 43.48 2.02 -0.57
C ASP A 583 44.03 2.47 -1.95
N GLU A 584 44.02 3.76 -2.23
CA GLU A 584 44.51 4.28 -3.51
C GLU A 584 46.00 4.63 -3.42
N PRO A 585 46.87 4.04 -4.27
CA PRO A 585 48.28 4.39 -4.27
C PRO A 585 48.51 5.76 -4.92
N ALA A 586 49.52 6.49 -4.45
CA ALA A 586 49.78 7.89 -4.84
C ALA A 586 49.97 8.12 -6.35
N TRP A 587 50.37 7.09 -7.10
CA TRP A 587 50.57 7.17 -8.55
C TRP A 587 49.28 7.06 -9.37
N MET A 588 48.14 6.67 -8.77
CA MET A 588 46.86 6.55 -9.50
C MET A 588 46.36 7.90 -10.05
N THR A 589 46.76 9.01 -9.44
CA THR A 589 46.39 10.38 -9.83
C THR A 589 47.37 11.04 -10.81
N GLN A 590 48.53 10.41 -11.08
CA GLN A 590 49.49 10.91 -12.06
C GLN A 590 48.90 10.76 -13.48
N SER A 591 49.41 11.49 -14.47
CA SER A 591 48.88 11.46 -15.85
C SER A 591 49.68 10.57 -16.82
N ASP A 592 50.58 9.72 -16.31
CA ASP A 592 51.45 8.88 -17.15
C ASP A 592 50.67 7.68 -17.74
N PRO A 593 50.62 7.50 -19.08
CA PRO A 593 49.95 6.38 -19.73
C PRO A 593 50.63 5.02 -19.53
N ALA A 594 51.90 4.97 -19.10
CA ALA A 594 52.63 3.73 -18.81
C ALA A 594 52.27 3.13 -17.44
N ILE A 595 51.46 3.84 -16.64
CA ILE A 595 50.97 3.36 -15.34
C ILE A 595 49.83 2.36 -15.54
N PRO A 596 49.85 1.18 -14.89
CA PRO A 596 48.90 0.09 -15.11
C PRO A 596 47.53 0.31 -14.44
N ARG A 597 46.89 1.47 -14.62
CA ARG A 597 45.64 1.83 -13.94
C ARG A 597 44.50 0.88 -14.26
N ASP A 598 44.32 0.56 -15.54
CA ASP A 598 43.22 -0.31 -15.96
C ASP A 598 43.42 -1.75 -15.50
N ASN A 599 44.67 -2.24 -15.48
CA ASN A 599 45.00 -3.52 -14.88
C ASN A 599 44.71 -3.52 -13.37
N THR A 600 45.07 -2.44 -12.68
CA THR A 600 44.83 -2.27 -11.23
C THR A 600 43.35 -2.28 -10.91
N ARG A 601 42.55 -1.50 -11.64
CA ARG A 601 41.07 -1.48 -11.49
C ARG A 601 40.46 -2.84 -11.76
N ARG A 602 40.88 -3.50 -12.85
CA ARG A 602 40.40 -4.83 -13.23
C ARG A 602 40.72 -5.87 -12.17
N MET A 603 41.96 -5.89 -11.67
CA MET A 603 42.36 -6.84 -10.64
C MET A 603 41.54 -6.65 -9.36
N TRP A 604 41.45 -5.44 -8.84
CA TRP A 604 40.68 -5.18 -7.62
C TRP A 604 39.18 -5.39 -7.78
N GLN A 605 38.64 -5.17 -8.99
CA GLN A 605 37.27 -5.56 -9.31
C GLN A 605 37.08 -7.09 -9.28
N GLN A 606 38.05 -7.84 -9.78
CA GLN A 606 37.99 -9.30 -9.74
C GLN A 606 38.20 -9.82 -8.32
N LEU A 607 39.21 -9.38 -7.58
CA LEU A 607 39.44 -9.80 -6.19
C LEU A 607 38.31 -9.39 -5.24
N GLY A 608 37.62 -8.28 -5.54
CA GLY A 608 36.48 -7.78 -4.77
C GLY A 608 35.11 -8.19 -5.31
N ALA A 609 35.01 -9.27 -6.08
CA ALA A 609 33.75 -9.67 -6.71
C ALA A 609 32.60 -9.92 -5.72
N ASP A 610 32.91 -10.41 -4.50
CA ASP A 610 31.93 -10.64 -3.44
C ASP A 610 31.78 -9.44 -2.48
N GLY A 611 32.54 -8.37 -2.71
CA GLY A 611 32.55 -7.14 -1.92
C GLY A 611 33.84 -6.34 -2.15
N ARG A 612 33.70 -5.04 -2.40
CA ARG A 612 34.84 -4.13 -2.54
C ARG A 612 34.63 -2.88 -1.70
N PHE A 613 35.58 -2.59 -0.84
CA PHE A 613 35.50 -1.55 0.19
C PHE A 613 36.71 -0.62 0.13
N THR A 614 36.51 0.63 0.51
CA THR A 614 37.61 1.61 0.65
C THR A 614 38.18 1.57 2.06
N LEU A 615 39.51 1.47 2.18
CA LEU A 615 40.23 1.56 3.46
C LEU A 615 39.99 2.91 4.15
N GLY A 616 39.94 2.93 5.48
CA GLY A 616 39.74 4.15 6.28
C GLY A 616 38.28 4.54 6.56
N SER A 617 37.30 3.85 5.95
CA SER A 617 35.88 4.05 6.26
C SER A 617 35.41 3.11 7.37
N ALA A 618 35.06 3.66 8.53
CA ALA A 618 34.50 2.89 9.65
C ALA A 618 33.17 2.19 9.29
N ALA A 619 32.40 2.74 8.35
CA ALA A 619 31.19 2.10 7.85
C ALA A 619 31.52 0.87 7.00
N HIS A 620 32.52 0.96 6.13
CA HIS A 620 32.97 -0.16 5.32
C HIS A 620 33.60 -1.28 6.16
N LEU A 621 34.35 -0.94 7.22
CA LEU A 621 34.89 -1.93 8.16
C LEU A 621 33.77 -2.73 8.86
N ARG A 622 32.68 -2.06 9.25
CA ARG A 622 31.50 -2.75 9.80
C ARG A 622 30.84 -3.64 8.76
N SER A 623 30.59 -3.13 7.55
CA SER A 623 30.03 -3.93 6.46
C SER A 623 30.90 -5.14 6.08
N LEU A 624 32.23 -5.01 6.16
CA LEU A 624 33.15 -6.11 5.96
C LEU A 624 33.04 -7.14 7.09
N ALA A 625 33.01 -6.70 8.35
CA ALA A 625 32.80 -7.59 9.48
C ALA A 625 31.47 -8.36 9.34
N ASP A 626 30.39 -7.68 8.98
CA ASP A 626 29.08 -8.31 8.75
C ASP A 626 29.10 -9.33 7.60
N LEU A 627 29.89 -9.07 6.55
CA LEU A 627 30.05 -9.97 5.40
C LEU A 627 30.85 -11.26 5.74
N VAL A 628 31.77 -11.14 6.69
CA VAL A 628 32.79 -12.13 7.04
C VAL A 628 32.37 -12.98 8.25
N VAL A 629 31.57 -12.42 9.15
CA VAL A 629 30.94 -13.19 10.24
C VAL A 629 30.04 -14.27 9.60
N PRO A 630 30.14 -15.54 10.03
CA PRO A 630 29.30 -16.60 9.51
C PRO A 630 27.84 -16.24 9.72
N ALA A 631 27.19 -15.84 8.64
CA ALA A 631 25.75 -15.71 8.62
C ALA A 631 25.21 -17.02 8.09
N ALA A 632 24.59 -17.77 8.98
CA ALA A 632 23.99 -19.02 8.62
C ALA A 632 22.84 -18.83 7.61
N SER A 633 22.77 -19.78 6.67
CA SER A 633 21.55 -20.26 6.01
C SER A 633 20.86 -19.41 4.93
N ALA A 634 20.73 -20.07 3.78
CA ALA A 634 19.96 -19.72 2.59
C ALA A 634 18.42 -19.71 2.74
N GLU A 635 17.85 -19.82 3.94
CA GLU A 635 16.41 -20.10 4.09
C GLU A 635 15.54 -18.90 4.46
N LEU A 636 16.08 -17.84 5.05
CA LEU A 636 15.24 -16.78 5.57
C LEU A 636 14.72 -15.85 4.45
N VAL A 637 13.40 -15.95 4.18
CA VAL A 637 12.72 -15.25 3.09
C VAL A 637 12.38 -13.79 3.45
N LEU A 638 12.15 -13.52 4.73
CA LEU A 638 11.78 -12.19 5.23
C LEU A 638 13.01 -11.29 5.37
N PRO A 639 12.94 -10.01 5.00
CA PRO A 639 14.02 -9.09 5.33
C PRO A 639 14.12 -8.86 6.84
N VAL A 640 15.30 -8.44 7.28
CA VAL A 640 15.54 -7.94 8.65
C VAL A 640 15.49 -6.41 8.64
N ARG A 641 15.21 -5.82 9.80
CA ARG A 641 15.31 -4.37 9.96
C ARG A 641 16.76 -3.95 9.79
N ALA A 642 17.04 -3.00 8.90
CA ALA A 642 18.38 -2.43 8.79
C ALA A 642 18.78 -1.78 10.14
N PRO A 643 20.02 -1.95 10.61
CA PRO A 643 20.52 -1.31 11.83
C PRO A 643 20.56 0.21 11.60
N GLY A 644 19.45 0.88 11.93
CA GLY A 644 19.29 2.29 11.63
C GLY A 644 20.34 3.14 12.36
N ARG A 645 21.03 4.00 11.59
CA ARG A 645 21.32 5.34 12.10
C ARG A 645 19.97 5.94 12.52
N GLN A 646 19.79 6.22 13.80
CA GLN A 646 18.72 7.11 14.24
C GLN A 646 18.90 8.42 13.46
N HIS A 647 18.09 8.63 12.43
CA HIS A 647 17.83 10.00 12.00
C HIS A 647 17.02 10.63 13.12
N ASP A 648 17.62 11.61 13.77
CA ASP A 648 16.95 12.53 14.67
C ASP A 648 15.60 12.89 14.07
N ARG A 649 14.54 12.67 14.86
CA ARG A 649 13.23 13.25 14.60
C ARG A 649 13.44 14.74 14.39
N ALA A 650 13.27 15.21 13.16
CA ALA A 650 12.84 16.58 12.97
C ALA A 650 11.48 16.69 13.65
N ASP A 651 11.39 17.55 14.66
CA ASP A 651 10.13 17.88 15.31
C ASP A 651 9.08 18.23 14.25
N PRO A 652 7.82 17.83 14.45
CA PRO A 652 6.74 18.28 13.58
C PRO A 652 6.64 19.81 13.65
N PRO A 653 6.33 20.50 12.54
CA PRO A 653 6.02 21.92 12.62
C PRO A 653 4.83 22.07 13.57
N ALA A 654 5.01 22.89 14.61
CA ALA A 654 3.95 23.29 15.49
C ALA A 654 2.81 23.90 14.66
N TYR A 655 1.62 23.31 14.77
CA TYR A 655 0.36 23.91 14.31
C TYR A 655 -0.15 24.90 15.35
#